data_AF-A0A1F8B8I4-F1
#
_entry.id   AF-A0A1F8B8I4-F1
#
_cell.length_a   1.000
_cell.length_b   1.000
_cell.length_c   1.000
_cell.angle_alpha   90.00
_cell.angle_beta   90.00
_cell.angle_gamma   90.00
#
_symmetry.space_group_name_H-M   'P 1'
#
loop_
_entity.id
_entity.type
_entity.pdbx_description
1 polymer ?
#
loop_
_entity_poly.entity_id
_entity_poly.type
_entity_poly.pdbx_seq_one_letter_code
_entity_poly.pdbx_strand_id
1 'polypeptide(L)'
;MAASFSNDNQMNFFNVGIVADKSEIIFRLVNLLGKKNCLSILVSKGFPKRVNEKLKNFKVISPQEKEKLDFIKFDYLIFFFLSGEKPETLGEKIALTIELAEKNKCKTLFILPYQHNKETYKFFLEVEKNVLNNKSFASGIIYLAILRDEFEENLKKIIIGRQEGDIFENNIFLLSEEKVSEEVIKKLFSLSAYGKKTALISTPLEGKSLLSQLKKIYSLPKTDFFIQSKKTVVPEVDKTIVLESSPEDIFKKILDDISNKLKTRKPAKSLKIKSLVFGRQQIRLLENFSLGKRLKQVKSVKLKLLTTAVFLALFPLIFLLISLSTLFISRRSLEKGNLVFSQKLFEVSYIMSSISRNSLEIFEEIPYLGSLYKSAKDFSLLLKDFSIIGIDTLDIGLETAQTFDLSVQAKDYQLANKSRLIGLKMENLYKELGFLDTETEVFSQRTGQGGGKVINLIRFPVGREKVLSIRKIVAELPNLLGQQNTKTYLVLLQNNNLQTPSGGLIESFGLVNFFQGRLESFRVYPTEYADQKIKGIVEAPLSLKYKDPKNWYLKESGIDPNFSVSASKAEWFLDKSLDQSVDGVIALDLSFIKDVFERVDRHEVEPINLDNINTTSFDDYPKDLESTLASDLLETFFDKIKKLSFQKKVVFLKLVEKSLEEKHIQVFLHNQNAHKYLSDLNWDGGMKTLSCNDNCYSDFVSFIETNLGGAGSRKINREFQLSVSLEERLIKRTFFLFLENKSDKGYQGYFRLFVNPDSGFGQIEVVGEAKSFLPKNVFASGGFKEVGFFLELLPQETKALKFSWEGSTSLIFDKEGEYKIFWRKQAGNDETPVELNLKVSSKLRVGDKTNLSLTRESLYGYNTVLIKDFFSSLHWKE
;
A
#
# COMPACT_ATOMS: atom_id res chain seq x y z
N MET A 1 -38.95 42.42 -19.29
CA MET A 1 -39.57 41.16 -18.82
C MET A 1 -38.65 40.56 -17.77
N ALA A 2 -39.13 40.37 -16.54
CA ALA A 2 -38.43 39.58 -15.54
C ALA A 2 -38.97 38.15 -15.56
N ALA A 3 -38.08 37.14 -15.43
CA ALA A 3 -38.46 35.78 -15.06
C ALA A 3 -37.25 35.01 -14.49
N SER A 4 -37.31 34.72 -13.19
CA SER A 4 -36.70 33.56 -12.50
C SER A 4 -35.29 33.08 -12.92
N PHE A 5 -34.28 33.48 -12.15
CA PHE A 5 -33.23 32.55 -11.68
C PHE A 5 -32.91 32.86 -10.21
N SER A 6 -33.71 32.29 -9.31
CA SER A 6 -33.50 32.32 -7.87
C SER A 6 -33.75 30.94 -7.29
N ASN A 7 -32.80 30.45 -6.50
CA ASN A 7 -32.86 29.23 -5.68
C ASN A 7 -33.13 27.91 -6.41
N ASP A 8 -32.05 27.33 -6.95
CA ASP A 8 -31.78 25.89 -6.84
C ASP A 8 -30.25 25.71 -6.64
N ASN A 9 -29.85 24.64 -5.95
CA ASN A 9 -28.47 24.41 -5.47
C ASN A 9 -27.38 24.72 -6.52
N GLN A 10 -26.60 25.80 -6.31
CA GLN A 10 -25.49 26.15 -7.19
C GLN A 10 -24.27 25.26 -6.95
N MET A 11 -24.27 24.07 -7.55
CA MET A 11 -23.03 23.42 -7.95
C MET A 11 -22.39 24.27 -9.07
N ASN A 12 -21.17 24.73 -8.87
CA ASN A 12 -20.40 25.40 -9.93
C ASN A 12 -19.96 24.36 -10.97
N PHE A 13 -20.69 24.26 -12.08
CA PHE A 13 -20.31 23.43 -13.23
C PHE A 13 -19.27 24.18 -14.09
N PHE A 14 -18.16 23.53 -14.44
CA PHE A 14 -17.23 24.06 -15.44
C PHE A 14 -17.82 23.92 -16.85
N ASN A 15 -17.73 24.97 -17.66
CA ASN A 15 -18.17 24.95 -19.05
C ASN A 15 -17.04 24.47 -19.96
N VAL A 16 -17.21 23.29 -20.55
CA VAL A 16 -16.24 22.68 -21.48
C VAL A 16 -16.80 22.73 -22.89
N GLY A 17 -16.19 23.55 -23.74
CA GLY A 17 -16.53 23.60 -25.16
C GLY A 17 -15.78 22.53 -25.94
N ILE A 18 -16.45 21.84 -26.85
CA ILE A 18 -15.83 20.86 -27.73
C ILE A 18 -16.11 21.30 -29.17
N VAL A 19 -15.08 21.64 -29.93
CA VAL A 19 -15.15 21.94 -31.37
C VAL A 19 -14.74 20.67 -32.12
N ALA A 20 -15.72 19.91 -32.59
CA ALA A 20 -15.50 18.58 -33.17
C ALA A 20 -16.58 18.16 -34.15
N ASP A 21 -16.22 17.26 -35.07
CA ASP A 21 -17.17 16.53 -35.88
C ASP A 21 -17.73 15.30 -35.13
N LYS A 22 -18.89 14.83 -35.59
CA LYS A 22 -19.62 13.74 -34.96
C LYS A 22 -18.86 12.41 -35.06
N SER A 23 -18.34 11.93 -33.93
CA SER A 23 -17.71 10.60 -33.78
C SER A 23 -18.06 9.96 -32.43
N GLU A 24 -17.88 8.65 -32.28
CA GLU A 24 -18.27 7.95 -31.04
C GLU A 24 -17.48 8.46 -29.82
N ILE A 25 -16.21 8.80 -30.00
CA ILE A 25 -15.33 9.25 -28.92
C ILE A 25 -15.82 10.57 -28.28
N ILE A 26 -16.46 11.46 -29.05
CA ILE A 26 -17.04 12.70 -28.49
C ILE A 26 -18.16 12.39 -27.50
N PHE A 27 -18.96 11.33 -27.70
CA PHE A 27 -19.96 10.91 -26.69
C PHE A 27 -19.32 10.43 -25.40
N ARG A 28 -18.22 9.68 -25.52
CA ARG A 28 -17.49 9.16 -24.38
C ARG A 28 -16.86 10.29 -23.58
N LEU A 29 -16.25 11.27 -24.25
CA LEU A 29 -15.79 12.53 -23.65
C LEU A 29 -16.92 13.28 -22.94
N VAL A 30 -18.04 13.56 -23.61
CA VAL A 30 -19.20 14.25 -23.01
C VAL A 30 -19.75 13.52 -21.78
N ASN A 31 -19.85 12.18 -21.83
CA ASN A 31 -20.32 11.38 -20.70
C ASN A 31 -19.33 11.39 -19.52
N LEU A 32 -18.02 11.34 -19.78
CA LEU A 32 -16.99 11.46 -18.75
C LEU A 32 -16.94 12.87 -18.13
N LEU A 33 -17.11 13.93 -18.94
CA LEU A 33 -17.26 15.31 -18.47
C LEU A 33 -18.52 15.48 -17.61
N GLY A 34 -19.65 14.90 -18.04
CA GLY A 34 -20.89 14.90 -17.26
C GLY A 34 -20.74 14.21 -15.90
N LYS A 35 -19.96 13.12 -15.82
CA LYS A 35 -19.59 12.47 -14.53
C LYS A 35 -18.67 13.35 -13.66
N LYS A 36 -17.89 14.26 -14.25
CA LYS A 36 -17.03 15.23 -13.56
C LYS A 36 -17.69 16.59 -13.35
N ASN A 37 -19.02 16.65 -13.28
CA ASN A 37 -19.79 17.89 -13.07
C ASN A 37 -19.37 19.04 -14.00
N CYS A 38 -19.14 18.73 -15.29
CA CYS A 38 -18.89 19.73 -16.32
C CYS A 38 -20.12 19.86 -17.23
N LEU A 39 -20.49 21.08 -17.61
CA LEU A 39 -21.46 21.35 -18.67
C LEU A 39 -20.74 21.28 -20.03
N SER A 40 -21.03 20.24 -20.79
CA SER A 40 -20.39 20.03 -22.10
C SER A 40 -21.16 20.73 -23.21
N ILE A 41 -20.47 21.55 -24.01
CA ILE A 41 -21.06 22.38 -25.06
C ILE A 41 -20.37 22.02 -26.38
N LEU A 42 -21.02 21.19 -27.19
CA LEU A 42 -20.49 20.75 -28.48
C LEU A 42 -20.81 21.78 -29.57
N VAL A 43 -19.78 22.32 -30.20
CA VAL A 43 -19.84 23.22 -31.35
C VAL A 43 -19.69 22.38 -32.62
N SER A 44 -20.80 22.06 -33.28
CA SER A 44 -20.82 21.14 -34.42
C SER A 44 -22.02 21.36 -35.36
N LYS A 45 -21.87 21.04 -36.65
CA LYS A 45 -22.84 21.40 -37.72
C LYS A 45 -24.20 20.68 -37.67
N GLY A 46 -24.42 19.75 -36.74
CA GLY A 46 -25.75 19.17 -36.52
C GLY A 46 -25.74 17.85 -35.75
N PHE A 47 -26.74 17.64 -34.90
CA PHE A 47 -26.80 16.50 -33.99
C PHE A 47 -28.21 15.90 -33.88
N PRO A 48 -28.40 14.57 -33.93
CA PRO A 48 -29.75 13.98 -33.88
C PRO A 48 -30.43 14.21 -32.51
N LYS A 49 -31.64 14.78 -32.51
CA LYS A 49 -32.40 15.12 -31.29
C LYS A 49 -32.46 14.00 -30.24
N ARG A 50 -32.59 12.73 -30.68
CA ARG A 50 -32.62 11.52 -29.82
C ARG A 50 -31.40 11.32 -28.91
N VAL A 51 -30.28 12.01 -29.13
CA VAL A 51 -29.09 11.85 -28.27
C VAL A 51 -29.04 12.86 -27.12
N ASN A 52 -29.67 14.04 -27.28
CA ASN A 52 -29.73 15.05 -26.22
C ASN A 52 -30.53 14.56 -25.00
N GLU A 53 -31.47 13.63 -25.18
CA GLU A 53 -32.32 13.10 -24.10
C GLU A 53 -31.59 12.11 -23.16
N LYS A 54 -30.42 11.56 -23.57
CA LYS A 54 -29.68 10.55 -22.78
C LYS A 54 -28.52 11.09 -21.96
N LEU A 55 -28.09 12.33 -22.18
CA LEU A 55 -26.90 12.91 -21.56
C LEU A 55 -27.30 14.10 -20.68
N LYS A 56 -27.12 13.96 -19.36
CA LYS A 56 -27.25 15.09 -18.43
C LYS A 56 -26.12 16.10 -18.70
N ASN A 57 -26.43 17.39 -18.55
CA ASN A 57 -25.47 18.50 -18.67
C ASN A 57 -24.74 18.57 -20.03
N PHE A 58 -25.50 18.48 -21.12
CA PHE A 58 -25.00 18.58 -22.50
C PHE A 58 -25.82 19.58 -23.33
N LYS A 59 -25.15 20.39 -24.16
CA LYS A 59 -25.76 21.28 -25.16
C LYS A 59 -25.01 21.18 -26.49
N VAL A 60 -25.70 21.39 -27.60
CA VAL A 60 -25.10 21.52 -28.94
C VAL A 60 -25.44 22.89 -29.51
N ILE A 61 -24.46 23.57 -30.09
CA ILE A 61 -24.59 24.87 -30.76
C ILE A 61 -23.95 24.76 -32.15
N SER A 62 -24.57 25.36 -33.17
CA SER A 62 -24.00 25.38 -34.52
C SER A 62 -22.81 26.37 -34.58
N PRO A 63 -21.71 26.07 -35.30
CA PRO A 63 -20.62 27.02 -35.53
C PRO A 63 -21.06 28.35 -36.16
N GLN A 64 -22.21 28.36 -36.85
CA GLN A 64 -22.78 29.56 -37.46
C GLN A 64 -23.54 30.46 -36.47
N GLU A 65 -23.88 29.95 -35.28
CA GLU A 65 -24.58 30.71 -34.23
C GLU A 65 -23.58 31.41 -33.28
N LYS A 66 -22.59 32.10 -33.87
CA LYS A 66 -21.45 32.69 -33.14
C LYS A 66 -21.88 33.60 -31.99
N GLU A 67 -22.91 34.43 -32.20
CA GLU A 67 -23.49 35.30 -31.17
C GLU A 67 -23.90 34.54 -29.90
N LYS A 68 -24.36 33.28 -30.00
CA LYS A 68 -24.72 32.48 -28.81
C LYS A 68 -23.49 31.96 -28.06
N LEU A 69 -22.40 31.66 -28.78
CA LEU A 69 -21.13 31.26 -28.18
C LEU A 69 -20.49 32.45 -27.44
N ASP A 70 -20.72 33.67 -27.93
CA ASP A 70 -20.15 34.89 -27.37
C ASP A 70 -20.64 35.26 -25.96
N PHE A 71 -21.80 34.76 -25.52
CA PHE A 71 -22.33 34.91 -24.16
C PHE A 71 -21.96 33.76 -23.22
N ILE A 72 -21.26 32.74 -23.70
CA ILE A 72 -20.87 31.57 -22.91
C ILE A 72 -19.43 31.76 -22.44
N LYS A 73 -19.26 31.84 -21.12
CA LYS A 73 -17.92 31.76 -20.51
C LYS A 73 -17.46 30.30 -20.54
N PHE A 74 -16.43 30.00 -21.33
CA PHE A 74 -15.78 28.69 -21.37
C PHE A 74 -14.61 28.64 -20.38
N ASP A 75 -14.49 27.56 -19.62
CA ASP A 75 -13.35 27.32 -18.72
C ASP A 75 -12.28 26.44 -19.38
N TYR A 76 -12.71 25.56 -20.29
CA TYR A 76 -11.86 24.69 -21.10
C TYR A 76 -12.40 24.54 -22.52
N LEU A 77 -11.52 24.31 -23.48
CA LEU A 77 -11.86 23.95 -24.86
C LEU A 77 -11.12 22.69 -25.32
N ILE A 78 -11.79 21.86 -26.11
CA ILE A 78 -11.20 20.78 -26.90
C ILE A 78 -11.51 21.05 -28.37
N PHE A 79 -10.49 21.23 -29.20
CA PHE A 79 -10.57 21.00 -30.63
C PHE A 79 -10.21 19.54 -30.92
N PHE A 80 -11.05 18.83 -31.68
CA PHE A 80 -10.85 17.40 -31.96
C PHE A 80 -11.00 17.09 -33.45
N PHE A 81 -9.91 16.64 -34.08
CA PHE A 81 -9.88 16.28 -35.50
C PHE A 81 -8.92 15.11 -35.76
N LEU A 82 -9.35 14.12 -36.55
CA LEU A 82 -8.54 12.93 -36.89
C LEU A 82 -8.44 12.65 -38.39
N SER A 83 -9.51 12.84 -39.16
CA SER A 83 -9.49 12.55 -40.60
C SER A 83 -10.60 13.28 -41.36
N GLY A 84 -10.45 13.37 -42.69
CA GLY A 84 -11.59 13.54 -43.60
C GLY A 84 -11.90 14.94 -44.17
N GLU A 85 -11.41 16.03 -43.58
CA GLU A 85 -11.68 17.39 -44.09
C GLU A 85 -10.53 18.01 -44.92
N LYS A 86 -10.88 18.94 -45.81
CA LYS A 86 -9.92 19.76 -46.55
C LYS A 86 -9.24 20.78 -45.61
N PRO A 87 -7.99 21.19 -45.87
CA PRO A 87 -7.28 22.18 -45.05
C PRO A 87 -8.04 23.51 -44.87
N GLU A 88 -8.78 23.94 -45.90
CA GLU A 88 -9.60 25.16 -45.89
C GLU A 88 -10.68 25.14 -44.77
N THR A 89 -11.53 24.11 -44.76
CA THR A 89 -12.60 23.95 -43.75
C THR A 89 -12.07 23.67 -42.35
N LEU A 90 -10.88 23.06 -42.28
CA LEU A 90 -10.18 22.79 -41.03
C LEU A 90 -9.63 24.09 -40.41
N GLY A 91 -9.09 24.99 -41.24
CA GLY A 91 -8.60 26.30 -40.84
C GLY A 91 -9.67 27.17 -40.18
N GLU A 92 -10.90 27.18 -40.73
CA GLU A 92 -12.04 27.91 -40.14
C GLU A 92 -12.34 27.46 -38.70
N LYS A 93 -12.38 26.14 -38.46
CA LYS A 93 -12.66 25.58 -37.12
C LYS A 93 -11.52 25.85 -36.13
N ILE A 94 -10.27 25.81 -36.58
CA ILE A 94 -9.10 26.14 -35.76
C ILE A 94 -9.13 27.63 -35.38
N ALA A 95 -9.39 28.52 -36.34
CA ALA A 95 -9.52 29.96 -36.10
C ALA A 95 -10.63 30.28 -35.09
N LEU A 96 -11.81 29.67 -35.23
CA LEU A 96 -12.91 29.80 -34.27
C LEU A 96 -12.52 29.30 -32.87
N THR A 97 -11.81 28.18 -32.78
CA THR A 97 -11.35 27.64 -31.48
C THR A 97 -10.36 28.59 -30.82
N ILE A 98 -9.40 29.14 -31.58
CA ILE A 98 -8.45 30.13 -31.09
C ILE A 98 -9.20 31.37 -30.59
N GLU A 99 -10.10 31.95 -31.39
CA GLU A 99 -10.86 33.15 -31.01
C GLU A 99 -11.65 32.94 -29.71
N LEU A 100 -12.34 31.82 -29.57
CA LEU A 100 -13.05 31.46 -28.33
C LEU A 100 -12.07 31.30 -27.15
N ALA A 101 -10.89 30.73 -27.38
CA ALA A 101 -9.86 30.55 -26.37
C ALA A 101 -9.26 31.88 -25.89
N GLU A 102 -8.90 32.79 -26.81
CA GLU A 102 -8.36 34.12 -26.46
C GLU A 102 -9.38 34.95 -25.67
N LYS A 103 -10.63 34.98 -26.15
CA LYS A 103 -11.73 35.73 -25.52
C LYS A 103 -12.00 35.27 -24.09
N ASN A 104 -12.00 33.96 -23.86
CA ASN A 104 -12.28 33.38 -22.55
C ASN A 104 -11.03 33.21 -21.67
N LYS A 105 -9.83 33.36 -22.25
CA LYS A 105 -8.52 33.03 -21.65
C LYS A 105 -8.47 31.60 -21.10
N CYS A 106 -9.14 30.68 -21.80
CA CYS A 106 -9.41 29.33 -21.31
C CYS A 106 -8.43 28.29 -21.85
N LYS A 107 -8.25 27.18 -21.13
CA LYS A 107 -7.25 26.16 -21.47
C LYS A 107 -7.76 25.30 -22.63
N THR A 108 -6.99 25.26 -23.73
CA THR A 108 -7.45 24.66 -25.00
C THR A 108 -6.57 23.51 -25.47
N LEU A 109 -7.13 22.30 -25.61
CA LEU A 109 -6.43 21.17 -26.22
C LEU A 109 -6.80 21.02 -27.70
N PHE A 110 -5.80 20.84 -28.55
CA PHE A 110 -5.95 20.49 -29.96
C PHE A 110 -5.55 19.03 -30.16
N ILE A 111 -6.53 18.18 -30.44
CA ILE A 111 -6.31 16.76 -30.74
C ILE A 111 -6.28 16.59 -32.27
N LEU A 112 -5.15 16.11 -32.77
CA LEU A 112 -4.77 16.03 -34.19
C LEU A 112 -4.34 14.59 -34.52
N PRO A 113 -4.37 14.13 -35.78
CA PRO A 113 -3.93 12.76 -36.11
C PRO A 113 -2.41 12.60 -36.02
N TYR A 114 -1.91 11.50 -35.47
CA TYR A 114 -0.46 11.21 -35.33
C TYR A 114 0.24 10.85 -36.66
N GLN A 115 -0.51 10.46 -37.69
CA GLN A 115 0.05 10.09 -38.99
C GLN A 115 -0.49 11.01 -40.08
N HIS A 116 0.40 11.72 -40.77
CA HIS A 116 0.06 12.71 -41.79
C HIS A 116 0.57 12.31 -43.17
N ASN A 117 -0.09 12.81 -44.23
CA ASN A 117 0.55 12.96 -45.53
C ASN A 117 1.45 14.22 -45.54
N LYS A 118 2.30 14.36 -46.55
CA LYS A 118 3.32 15.43 -46.64
C LYS A 118 2.73 16.86 -46.75
N GLU A 119 1.53 17.02 -47.28
CA GLU A 119 0.87 18.33 -47.44
C GLU A 119 0.18 18.75 -46.15
N THR A 120 -0.64 17.84 -45.58
CA THR A 120 -1.33 18.04 -44.30
C THR A 120 -0.34 18.23 -43.14
N TYR A 121 0.84 17.60 -43.18
CA TYR A 121 1.87 17.82 -42.16
C TYR A 121 2.39 19.27 -42.12
N LYS A 122 2.60 19.90 -43.29
CA LYS A 122 3.04 21.31 -43.35
C LYS A 122 2.02 22.25 -42.71
N PHE A 123 0.74 22.04 -43.02
CA PHE A 123 -0.36 22.82 -42.43
C PHE A 123 -0.36 22.71 -40.89
N PHE A 124 -0.20 21.50 -40.35
CA PHE A 124 -0.19 21.33 -38.90
C PHE A 124 1.06 21.92 -38.21
N LEU A 125 2.23 21.97 -38.86
CA LEU A 125 3.39 22.68 -38.31
C LEU A 125 3.16 24.19 -38.13
N GLU A 126 2.41 24.81 -39.04
CA GLU A 126 2.00 26.23 -38.90
C GLU A 126 1.00 26.39 -37.76
N VAL A 127 0.02 25.48 -37.65
CA VAL A 127 -0.92 25.44 -36.51
C VAL A 127 -0.20 25.24 -35.18
N GLU A 128 0.74 24.29 -35.08
CA GLU A 128 1.57 24.07 -33.89
C GLU A 128 2.23 25.36 -33.42
N LYS A 129 2.91 26.04 -34.35
CA LYS A 129 3.66 27.26 -34.05
C LYS A 129 2.72 28.39 -33.61
N ASN A 130 1.58 28.54 -34.27
CA ASN A 130 0.63 29.61 -33.96
C ASN A 130 -0.08 29.36 -32.61
N VAL A 131 -0.44 28.10 -32.33
CA VAL A 131 -1.18 27.72 -31.12
C VAL A 131 -0.27 27.69 -29.89
N LEU A 132 0.90 27.06 -29.95
CA LEU A 132 1.78 26.87 -28.78
C LEU A 132 2.55 28.14 -28.37
N ASN A 133 2.80 29.08 -29.29
CA ASN A 133 3.44 30.36 -28.96
C ASN A 133 2.44 31.45 -28.56
N ASN A 134 1.13 31.19 -28.63
CA ASN A 134 0.15 32.19 -28.24
C ASN A 134 0.15 32.40 -26.72
N LYS A 135 0.26 33.66 -26.29
CA LYS A 135 0.31 34.05 -24.87
C LYS A 135 -1.05 34.45 -24.31
N SER A 136 -2.10 34.54 -25.13
CA SER A 136 -3.44 34.96 -24.69
C SER A 136 -4.22 33.84 -24.00
N PHE A 137 -3.91 32.57 -24.28
CA PHE A 137 -4.45 31.38 -23.62
C PHE A 137 -3.43 30.24 -23.56
N ALA A 138 -3.62 29.30 -22.63
CA ALA A 138 -2.78 28.11 -22.54
C ALA A 138 -3.28 27.03 -23.50
N SER A 139 -2.42 26.56 -24.40
CA SER A 139 -2.75 25.59 -25.45
C SER A 139 -1.91 24.32 -25.35
N GLY A 140 -2.45 23.16 -25.72
CA GLY A 140 -1.73 21.88 -25.73
C GLY A 140 -2.11 21.05 -26.94
N ILE A 141 -1.18 20.26 -27.48
CA ILE A 141 -1.41 19.48 -28.69
C ILE A 141 -1.27 18.00 -28.38
N ILE A 142 -2.28 17.22 -28.76
CA ILE A 142 -2.30 15.77 -28.61
C ILE A 142 -2.38 15.13 -29.99
N TYR A 143 -1.32 14.44 -30.39
CA TYR A 143 -1.28 13.66 -31.60
C TYR A 143 -1.80 12.24 -31.35
N LEU A 144 -2.98 11.95 -31.86
CA LEU A 144 -3.70 10.71 -31.61
C LEU A 144 -3.52 9.71 -32.75
N ALA A 145 -3.08 8.50 -32.44
CA ALA A 145 -3.08 7.39 -33.39
C ALA A 145 -4.50 6.89 -33.73
N ILE A 146 -4.60 5.98 -34.70
CA ILE A 146 -5.88 5.58 -35.30
C ILE A 146 -6.77 4.88 -34.25
N LEU A 147 -8.02 5.33 -34.14
CA LEU A 147 -9.02 4.69 -33.27
C LEU A 147 -9.45 3.33 -33.84
N ARG A 148 -9.63 2.33 -32.96
CA ARG A 148 -9.97 0.96 -33.34
C ARG A 148 -11.24 0.92 -34.18
N ASP A 149 -12.27 1.67 -33.82
CA ASP A 149 -13.57 1.62 -34.49
C ASP A 149 -13.51 2.24 -35.91
N GLU A 150 -12.71 3.30 -36.09
CA GLU A 150 -12.42 3.90 -37.42
C GLU A 150 -11.62 2.93 -38.29
N PHE A 151 -10.61 2.28 -37.72
CA PHE A 151 -9.84 1.24 -38.39
C PHE A 151 -10.72 0.05 -38.79
N GLU A 152 -11.59 -0.41 -37.89
CA GLU A 152 -12.54 -1.49 -38.15
C GLU A 152 -13.54 -1.15 -39.25
N GLU A 153 -14.08 0.08 -39.31
CA GLU A 153 -14.96 0.50 -40.40
C GLU A 153 -14.23 0.48 -41.75
N ASN A 154 -13.00 0.99 -41.79
CA ASN A 154 -12.20 0.98 -43.02
C ASN A 154 -11.84 -0.46 -43.43
N LEU A 155 -11.48 -1.33 -42.48
CA LEU A 155 -11.24 -2.75 -42.74
C LEU A 155 -12.51 -3.46 -43.26
N LYS A 156 -13.69 -3.14 -42.71
CA LYS A 156 -15.00 -3.66 -43.20
C LYS A 156 -15.29 -3.19 -44.63
N LYS A 157 -15.01 -1.92 -44.99
CA LYS A 157 -15.15 -1.41 -46.36
C LYS A 157 -14.23 -2.14 -47.34
N ILE A 158 -12.98 -2.40 -46.96
CA ILE A 158 -12.02 -3.17 -47.78
C ILE A 158 -12.50 -4.62 -47.97
N ILE A 159 -12.91 -5.31 -46.90
CA ILE A 159 -13.32 -6.73 -46.94
C ILE A 159 -14.64 -6.93 -47.68
N ILE A 160 -15.61 -6.02 -47.55
CA ILE A 160 -16.98 -6.18 -48.08
C ILE A 160 -17.17 -5.46 -49.42
N GLY A 161 -16.48 -4.33 -49.66
CA GLY A 161 -16.88 -3.34 -50.65
C GLY A 161 -16.13 -3.32 -51.99
N ARG A 162 -15.04 -4.09 -52.16
CA ARG A 162 -14.13 -3.96 -53.34
C ARG A 162 -13.69 -2.51 -53.63
N GLN A 163 -13.47 -1.72 -52.58
CA GLN A 163 -12.91 -0.37 -52.71
C GLN A 163 -11.39 -0.39 -52.47
N GLU A 164 -10.67 0.50 -53.14
CA GLU A 164 -9.29 0.82 -52.76
C GLU A 164 -9.28 1.38 -51.33
N GLY A 165 -8.34 0.88 -50.52
CA GLY A 165 -8.18 1.31 -49.14
C GLY A 165 -6.71 1.35 -48.79
N ASP A 166 -6.28 2.47 -48.21
CA ASP A 166 -4.91 2.66 -47.75
C ASP A 166 -4.63 1.72 -46.56
N ILE A 167 -3.77 0.73 -46.76
CA ILE A 167 -3.18 -0.04 -45.67
C ILE A 167 -1.73 0.44 -45.53
N PHE A 168 -1.41 1.03 -44.40
CA PHE A 168 -0.08 1.55 -44.13
C PHE A 168 0.98 0.43 -44.17
N GLU A 169 2.05 0.63 -44.93
CA GLU A 169 3.23 -0.26 -44.91
C GLU A 169 3.98 -0.24 -43.56
N ASN A 170 3.82 0.86 -42.83
CA ASN A 170 4.43 1.12 -41.54
C ASN A 170 3.60 0.50 -40.40
N ASN A 171 4.15 0.57 -39.18
CA ASN A 171 3.46 0.17 -37.97
C ASN A 171 2.12 0.92 -37.79
N ILE A 172 1.06 0.15 -37.57
CA ILE A 172 -0.29 0.62 -37.27
C ILE A 172 -0.44 0.70 -35.76
N PHE A 173 -0.92 1.83 -35.27
CA PHE A 173 -1.11 2.09 -33.84
C PHE A 173 -2.61 2.20 -33.58
N LEU A 174 -3.23 1.12 -33.10
CA LEU A 174 -4.67 1.04 -32.83
C LEU A 174 -4.98 1.43 -31.38
N LEU A 175 -5.83 2.43 -31.19
CA LEU A 175 -6.21 2.93 -29.88
C LEU A 175 -7.65 2.59 -29.50
N SER A 176 -7.88 2.31 -28.21
CA SER A 176 -9.23 2.18 -27.66
C SER A 176 -9.81 3.54 -27.32
N GLU A 177 -11.00 3.83 -27.84
CA GLU A 177 -11.77 5.06 -27.66
C GLU A 177 -12.02 5.37 -26.19
N GLU A 178 -12.16 4.33 -25.35
CA GLU A 178 -12.29 4.42 -23.89
C GLU A 178 -11.02 4.98 -23.25
N LYS A 179 -9.88 4.29 -23.43
CA LYS A 179 -8.58 4.73 -22.88
C LYS A 179 -8.15 6.10 -23.40
N VAL A 180 -8.46 6.42 -24.66
CA VAL A 180 -8.21 7.74 -25.24
C VAL A 180 -9.10 8.79 -24.60
N SER A 181 -10.40 8.52 -24.41
CA SER A 181 -11.30 9.47 -23.77
C SER A 181 -10.83 9.79 -22.35
N GLU A 182 -10.43 8.78 -21.59
CA GLU A 182 -9.88 8.94 -20.25
C GLU A 182 -8.58 9.76 -20.23
N GLU A 183 -7.61 9.45 -21.11
CA GLU A 183 -6.35 10.21 -21.18
C GLU A 183 -6.57 11.63 -21.71
N VAL A 184 -7.50 11.86 -22.65
CA VAL A 184 -7.86 13.22 -23.12
C VAL A 184 -8.51 14.04 -22.00
N ILE A 185 -9.45 13.47 -21.23
CA ILE A 185 -10.07 14.13 -20.06
C ILE A 185 -8.98 14.48 -19.04
N LYS A 186 -8.11 13.52 -18.73
CA LYS A 186 -6.97 13.70 -17.81
C LYS A 186 -6.00 14.77 -18.29
N LYS A 187 -5.76 14.89 -19.60
CA LYS A 187 -4.95 15.95 -20.19
C LYS A 187 -5.66 17.31 -20.15
N LEU A 188 -6.96 17.38 -20.39
CA LEU A 188 -7.73 18.63 -20.35
C LEU A 188 -7.63 19.33 -18.99
N PHE A 189 -7.68 18.55 -17.91
CA PHE A 189 -7.55 19.10 -16.56
C PHE A 189 -6.10 19.14 -16.04
N SER A 190 -5.13 18.61 -16.79
CA SER A 190 -3.71 18.61 -16.39
C SER A 190 -2.95 19.79 -17.00
N LEU A 191 -2.38 20.64 -16.12
CA LEU A 191 -1.43 21.69 -16.52
C LEU A 191 -0.27 21.15 -17.38
N SER A 192 0.15 19.89 -17.17
CA SER A 192 1.25 19.25 -17.92
C SER A 192 0.98 19.00 -19.40
N ALA A 193 -0.26 19.13 -19.87
CA ALA A 193 -0.64 18.97 -21.27
C ALA A 193 -0.42 20.24 -22.10
N TYR A 194 -0.37 21.40 -21.44
CA TYR A 194 -0.31 22.70 -22.08
C TYR A 194 1.15 23.15 -22.27
N GLY A 195 1.44 23.83 -23.39
CA GLY A 195 2.78 24.14 -23.87
C GLY A 195 3.53 22.96 -24.49
N LYS A 196 2.87 21.83 -24.75
CA LYS A 196 3.52 20.58 -25.21
C LYS A 196 2.75 19.86 -26.32
N LYS A 197 3.50 19.07 -27.08
CA LYS A 197 3.04 18.10 -28.08
C LYS A 197 3.16 16.69 -27.50
N THR A 198 2.03 16.01 -27.30
CA THR A 198 1.97 14.64 -26.76
C THR A 198 1.44 13.68 -27.81
N ALA A 199 2.19 12.66 -28.23
CA ALA A 199 1.62 11.55 -28.98
C ALA A 199 0.93 10.56 -28.04
N LEU A 200 -0.31 10.19 -28.35
CA LEU A 200 -0.97 8.99 -27.82
C LEU A 200 -0.92 7.92 -28.91
N ILE A 201 -0.24 6.81 -28.64
CA ILE A 201 -0.10 5.66 -29.54
C ILE A 201 -0.36 4.36 -28.75
N SER A 202 -0.41 3.22 -29.42
CA SER A 202 -0.35 1.91 -28.76
C SER A 202 0.95 1.18 -29.09
N THR A 203 1.06 -0.09 -28.70
CA THR A 203 2.08 -0.99 -29.20
C THR A 203 1.93 -1.20 -30.73
N PRO A 204 3.01 -1.12 -31.52
CA PRO A 204 2.93 -1.20 -32.98
C PRO A 204 2.43 -2.56 -33.47
N LEU A 205 1.41 -2.55 -34.34
CA LEU A 205 1.02 -3.68 -35.16
C LEU A 205 1.70 -3.58 -36.53
N GLU A 206 2.56 -4.54 -36.88
CA GLU A 206 3.25 -4.54 -38.18
C GLU A 206 2.24 -4.76 -39.32
N GLY A 207 2.04 -3.76 -40.19
CA GLY A 207 1.05 -3.81 -41.28
C GLY A 207 1.26 -4.99 -42.25
N LYS A 208 2.52 -5.40 -42.47
CA LYS A 208 2.87 -6.59 -43.26
C LYS A 208 2.42 -7.90 -42.61
N SER A 209 2.56 -8.02 -41.29
CA SER A 209 2.09 -9.18 -40.52
C SER A 209 0.56 -9.31 -40.62
N LEU A 210 -0.16 -8.20 -40.39
CA LEU A 210 -1.62 -8.10 -40.57
C LEU A 210 -2.06 -8.54 -41.99
N LEU A 211 -1.41 -7.99 -43.03
CA LEU A 211 -1.69 -8.34 -44.43
C LEU A 211 -1.47 -9.83 -44.71
N SER A 212 -0.42 -10.44 -44.13
CA SER A 212 -0.15 -11.87 -44.27
C SER A 212 -1.24 -12.73 -43.61
N GLN A 213 -1.78 -12.29 -42.47
CA GLN A 213 -2.81 -13.01 -41.72
C GLN A 213 -4.18 -12.88 -42.39
N LEU A 214 -4.56 -11.69 -42.86
CA LEU A 214 -5.80 -11.49 -43.63
C LEU A 214 -5.84 -12.32 -44.91
N LYS A 215 -4.71 -12.41 -45.64
CA LYS A 215 -4.57 -13.28 -46.83
C LYS A 215 -4.75 -14.78 -46.50
N LYS A 216 -4.30 -15.24 -45.32
CA LYS A 216 -4.48 -16.63 -44.86
C LYS A 216 -5.92 -16.96 -44.46
N ILE A 217 -6.66 -16.00 -43.90
CA ILE A 217 -7.98 -16.24 -43.30
C ILE A 217 -9.11 -16.25 -44.34
N TYR A 218 -9.04 -15.37 -45.34
CA TYR A 218 -10.21 -15.09 -46.21
C TYR A 218 -10.14 -15.69 -47.62
N SER A 219 -9.10 -16.46 -47.98
CA SER A 219 -8.90 -17.04 -49.32
C SER A 219 -9.18 -16.04 -50.45
N LEU A 220 -8.73 -14.80 -50.26
CA LEU A 220 -9.11 -13.67 -51.10
C LEU A 220 -8.64 -13.90 -52.55
N PRO A 221 -9.49 -13.63 -53.56
CA PRO A 221 -9.11 -13.81 -54.96
C PRO A 221 -7.93 -12.91 -55.33
N LYS A 222 -7.11 -13.34 -56.28
CA LYS A 222 -5.99 -12.58 -56.89
C LYS A 222 -6.44 -11.36 -57.71
N THR A 223 -7.58 -10.74 -57.39
CA THR A 223 -7.90 -9.40 -57.90
C THR A 223 -7.07 -8.41 -57.11
N ASP A 224 -6.14 -7.73 -57.79
CA ASP A 224 -5.19 -6.82 -57.18
C ASP A 224 -5.91 -5.69 -56.44
N PHE A 225 -5.98 -5.80 -55.11
CA PHE A 225 -6.15 -4.65 -54.25
C PHE A 225 -4.90 -3.79 -54.42
N PHE A 226 -5.04 -2.65 -55.11
CA PHE A 226 -4.03 -1.60 -55.16
C PHE A 226 -3.87 -0.98 -53.76
N ILE A 227 -3.11 -1.67 -52.90
CA ILE A 227 -2.65 -1.13 -51.63
C ILE A 227 -1.57 -0.11 -51.98
N GLN A 228 -1.96 1.16 -52.12
CA GLN A 228 -1.01 2.25 -52.27
C GLN A 228 -0.24 2.42 -50.96
N SER A 229 1.06 2.16 -50.98
CA SER A 229 1.94 2.41 -49.84
C SER A 229 2.22 3.90 -49.66
N LYS A 230 1.28 4.59 -49.01
CA LYS A 230 1.46 5.99 -48.64
C LYS A 230 2.49 6.10 -47.51
N LYS A 231 3.65 6.68 -47.83
CA LYS A 231 4.63 7.11 -46.83
C LYS A 231 4.02 8.18 -45.94
N THR A 232 3.71 7.81 -44.70
CA THR A 232 3.26 8.74 -43.67
C THR A 232 4.44 9.45 -43.01
N VAL A 233 4.22 10.70 -42.61
CA VAL A 233 5.11 11.47 -41.74
C VAL A 233 4.46 11.50 -40.35
N VAL A 234 5.26 11.26 -39.32
CA VAL A 234 4.86 11.44 -37.92
C VAL A 234 5.43 12.75 -37.39
N PRO A 235 4.71 13.49 -36.53
CA PRO A 235 5.20 14.71 -35.92
C PRO A 235 6.26 14.41 -34.87
N GLU A 236 7.23 15.31 -34.73
CA GLU A 236 8.10 15.34 -33.57
C GLU A 236 7.31 15.83 -32.35
N VAL A 237 7.36 15.05 -31.26
CA VAL A 237 6.55 15.27 -30.05
C VAL A 237 7.43 15.27 -28.80
N ASP A 238 7.07 16.10 -27.83
CA ASP A 238 7.82 16.22 -26.55
C ASP A 238 7.60 15.01 -25.65
N LYS A 239 6.50 14.27 -25.84
CA LYS A 239 6.18 13.07 -25.08
C LYS A 239 5.34 12.08 -25.89
N THR A 240 5.74 10.81 -25.89
CA THR A 240 4.92 9.71 -26.41
C THR A 240 4.35 8.91 -25.24
N ILE A 241 3.05 8.64 -25.26
CA ILE A 241 2.35 7.79 -24.30
C ILE A 241 1.84 6.57 -25.06
N VAL A 242 2.37 5.40 -24.70
CA VAL A 242 1.90 4.11 -25.20
C VAL A 242 0.74 3.66 -24.32
N LEU A 243 -0.49 3.76 -24.82
CA LEU A 243 -1.67 3.23 -24.17
C LEU A 243 -1.69 1.70 -24.36
N GLU A 244 -1.56 0.96 -23.27
CA GLU A 244 -1.52 -0.50 -23.31
C GLU A 244 -2.73 -1.10 -24.04
N SER A 245 -2.44 -1.90 -25.04
CA SER A 245 -3.41 -2.75 -25.73
C SER A 245 -2.72 -4.03 -26.13
N SER A 246 -3.18 -5.18 -25.66
CA SER A 246 -2.76 -6.47 -26.22
C SER A 246 -3.11 -6.49 -27.71
N PRO A 247 -2.13 -6.45 -28.64
CA PRO A 247 -2.42 -6.41 -30.07
C PRO A 247 -3.12 -7.69 -30.51
N GLU A 248 -2.78 -8.80 -29.87
CA GLU A 248 -3.32 -10.13 -30.13
C GLU A 248 -4.79 -10.22 -29.72
N ASP A 249 -5.19 -9.65 -28.57
CA ASP A 249 -6.58 -9.63 -28.14
C ASP A 249 -7.42 -8.67 -28.98
N ILE A 250 -6.90 -7.49 -29.35
CA ILE A 250 -7.58 -6.59 -30.29
C ILE A 250 -7.75 -7.27 -31.65
N PHE A 251 -6.69 -7.87 -32.19
CA PHE A 251 -6.73 -8.54 -33.48
C PHE A 251 -7.70 -9.72 -33.49
N LYS A 252 -7.66 -10.56 -32.45
CA LYS A 252 -8.57 -11.68 -32.27
C LYS A 252 -10.02 -11.22 -32.14
N LYS A 253 -10.28 -10.14 -31.41
CA LYS A 253 -11.62 -9.55 -31.25
C LYS A 253 -12.15 -8.95 -32.56
N ILE A 254 -11.32 -8.23 -33.32
CA ILE A 254 -11.67 -7.74 -34.67
C ILE A 254 -12.01 -8.91 -35.60
N LEU A 255 -11.19 -9.97 -35.60
CA LEU A 255 -11.47 -11.18 -36.38
C LEU A 255 -12.76 -11.88 -35.93
N ASP A 256 -13.00 -12.00 -34.63
CA ASP A 256 -14.21 -12.61 -34.08
C ASP A 256 -15.46 -11.77 -34.43
N ASP A 257 -15.41 -10.44 -34.37
CA ASP A 257 -16.53 -9.57 -34.72
C ASP A 257 -16.85 -9.57 -36.22
N ILE A 258 -15.82 -9.67 -37.09
CA ILE A 258 -16.02 -9.86 -38.54
C ILE A 258 -16.56 -11.28 -38.82
N SER A 259 -16.00 -12.31 -38.18
CA SER A 259 -16.44 -13.71 -38.27
C SER A 259 -17.90 -13.88 -37.83
N ASN A 260 -18.29 -13.25 -36.71
CA ASN A 260 -19.65 -13.30 -36.17
C ASN A 260 -20.65 -12.53 -37.04
N LYS A 261 -20.26 -11.39 -37.64
CA LYS A 261 -21.11 -10.67 -38.61
C LYS A 261 -21.28 -11.43 -39.93
N LEU A 262 -20.24 -12.11 -40.44
CA LEU A 262 -20.32 -12.91 -41.66
C LEU A 262 -21.12 -14.22 -41.47
N LYS A 263 -21.17 -14.79 -40.26
CA LYS A 263 -21.94 -16.01 -39.93
C LYS A 263 -23.47 -15.83 -39.93
N THR A 264 -24.00 -14.65 -40.26
CA THR A 264 -25.45 -14.39 -40.34
C THR A 264 -26.13 -14.86 -41.65
N ARG A 265 -25.52 -15.81 -42.38
CA ARG A 265 -26.18 -16.60 -43.43
C ARG A 265 -26.03 -18.12 -43.18
N LYS A 266 -27.11 -18.71 -42.65
CA LYS A 266 -27.33 -20.17 -42.43
C LYS A 266 -27.75 -20.88 -43.74
N PRO A 267 -27.90 -22.24 -43.77
CA PRO A 267 -27.10 -23.32 -43.15
C PRO A 267 -26.86 -24.54 -44.10
N ALA A 268 -25.98 -25.50 -43.76
CA ALA A 268 -26.18 -26.95 -44.08
C ALA A 268 -25.09 -27.93 -43.54
N LYS A 269 -25.57 -29.05 -42.95
CA LYS A 269 -25.12 -30.46 -43.06
C LYS A 269 -23.64 -30.90 -42.91
N SER A 270 -23.42 -31.65 -41.81
CA SER A 270 -23.09 -33.11 -41.76
C SER A 270 -21.65 -33.68 -41.76
N LEU A 271 -21.33 -34.45 -40.69
CA LEU A 271 -20.51 -35.70 -40.60
C LEU A 271 -18.97 -35.58 -40.89
N LYS A 272 -18.02 -36.31 -40.26
CA LYS A 272 -18.00 -37.25 -39.10
C LYS A 272 -16.53 -37.47 -38.61
N ILE A 273 -16.32 -37.60 -37.28
CA ILE A 273 -15.50 -38.62 -36.54
C ILE A 273 -14.09 -38.97 -37.07
N LYS A 274 -12.97 -38.90 -36.32
CA LYS A 274 -12.54 -39.54 -35.03
C LYS A 274 -11.35 -38.69 -34.47
N SER A 275 -10.75 -38.81 -33.27
CA SER A 275 -10.82 -39.66 -32.06
C SER A 275 -10.28 -38.82 -30.86
N LEU A 276 -10.08 -39.26 -29.60
CA LEU A 276 -10.25 -40.56 -28.91
C LEU A 276 -10.93 -40.32 -27.52
N VAL A 277 -10.35 -40.69 -26.36
CA VAL A 277 -11.03 -40.69 -25.04
C VAL A 277 -10.10 -40.36 -23.84
N PHE A 278 -10.75 -39.92 -22.74
CA PHE A 278 -10.32 -39.74 -21.32
C PHE A 278 -9.85 -38.33 -20.91
N GLY A 279 -10.42 -37.69 -19.88
CA GLY A 279 -11.60 -38.04 -19.08
C GLY A 279 -11.88 -37.02 -17.96
N ARG A 280 -13.15 -36.68 -17.70
CA ARG A 280 -13.62 -35.96 -16.51
C ARG A 280 -15.05 -36.41 -16.17
N GLN A 281 -15.33 -36.67 -14.91
CA GLN A 281 -16.69 -36.66 -14.37
C GLN A 281 -16.74 -35.84 -13.08
N GLN A 282 -17.63 -34.86 -13.06
CA GLN A 282 -18.27 -34.41 -11.83
C GLN A 282 -19.34 -35.43 -11.44
N ILE A 283 -19.67 -35.56 -10.16
CA ILE A 283 -21.03 -35.91 -9.75
C ILE A 283 -21.43 -35.02 -8.55
N ARG A 284 -22.65 -34.48 -8.62
CA ARG A 284 -23.45 -34.18 -7.42
C ARG A 284 -24.85 -34.74 -7.68
N LEU A 285 -25.40 -35.43 -6.67
CA LEU A 285 -26.80 -35.85 -6.53
C LEU A 285 -27.35 -36.85 -7.57
N LEU A 286 -27.75 -38.03 -7.10
CA LEU A 286 -29.19 -38.30 -6.87
C LEU A 286 -29.39 -39.59 -6.03
N GLU A 287 -30.66 -39.87 -5.73
CA GLU A 287 -31.15 -40.76 -4.67
C GLU A 287 -31.14 -42.26 -5.02
N ASN A 288 -31.34 -43.09 -3.98
CA ASN A 288 -31.99 -44.41 -3.97
C ASN A 288 -31.51 -45.52 -4.95
N PHE A 289 -31.13 -46.69 -4.42
CA PHE A 289 -31.75 -47.97 -4.84
C PHE A 289 -31.51 -49.18 -3.89
N SER A 290 -32.59 -49.95 -3.68
CA SER A 290 -32.72 -51.41 -3.40
C SER A 290 -31.92 -52.17 -2.32
N LEU A 291 -32.68 -52.99 -1.57
CA LEU A 291 -32.22 -54.18 -0.83
C LEU A 291 -31.68 -55.30 -1.77
N GLY A 292 -30.71 -56.10 -1.33
CA GLY A 292 -30.08 -57.14 -2.19
C GLY A 292 -29.47 -58.43 -1.60
N LYS A 293 -29.54 -58.68 -0.27
CA LYS A 293 -29.20 -59.94 0.43
C LYS A 293 -27.74 -60.48 0.46
N ARG A 294 -27.34 -60.80 1.70
CA ARG A 294 -26.52 -61.95 2.17
C ARG A 294 -25.01 -62.00 1.86
N LEU A 295 -24.24 -61.53 2.85
CA LEU A 295 -23.21 -62.37 3.48
C LEU A 295 -23.57 -62.63 4.97
N LYS A 296 -22.97 -63.68 5.53
CA LYS A 296 -23.55 -64.45 6.67
C LYS A 296 -23.50 -63.71 8.00
N GLN A 297 -24.55 -63.87 8.81
CA GLN A 297 -24.51 -63.59 10.23
C GLN A 297 -23.53 -64.55 10.92
N VAL A 298 -22.42 -64.03 11.43
CA VAL A 298 -21.84 -64.55 12.66
C VAL A 298 -22.30 -63.63 13.78
N LYS A 299 -23.19 -64.13 14.65
CA LYS A 299 -23.49 -63.46 15.91
C LYS A 299 -22.20 -63.42 16.73
N SER A 300 -21.67 -62.23 16.96
CA SER A 300 -21.08 -61.96 18.27
C SER A 300 -21.63 -60.64 18.78
N VAL A 301 -22.29 -60.71 19.94
CA VAL A 301 -22.60 -59.51 20.74
C VAL A 301 -21.30 -58.74 21.02
N LYS A 302 -20.18 -59.47 21.11
CA LYS A 302 -18.79 -58.95 21.16
C LYS A 302 -18.45 -57.96 20.05
N LEU A 303 -18.82 -58.16 18.77
CA LEU A 303 -18.44 -57.21 17.71
C LEU A 303 -19.21 -55.89 17.82
N LYS A 304 -20.51 -55.94 18.16
CA LYS A 304 -21.30 -54.71 18.43
C LYS A 304 -20.80 -54.00 19.69
N LEU A 305 -20.55 -54.75 20.77
CA LEU A 305 -19.91 -54.23 21.98
C LEU A 305 -18.55 -53.59 21.67
N LEU A 306 -17.72 -54.21 20.81
CA LEU A 306 -16.43 -53.66 20.39
C LEU A 306 -16.61 -52.35 19.63
N THR A 307 -17.54 -52.27 18.66
CA THR A 307 -17.78 -51.00 17.94
C THR A 307 -18.35 -49.91 18.83
N THR A 308 -19.21 -50.24 19.79
CA THR A 308 -19.76 -49.27 20.76
C THR A 308 -18.70 -48.84 21.78
N ALA A 309 -17.85 -49.75 22.24
CA ALA A 309 -16.74 -49.45 23.15
C ALA A 309 -15.66 -48.59 22.46
N VAL A 310 -15.33 -48.88 21.20
CA VAL A 310 -14.44 -48.03 20.38
C VAL A 310 -15.07 -46.67 20.14
N PHE A 311 -16.38 -46.59 19.86
CA PHE A 311 -17.06 -45.30 19.74
C PHE A 311 -17.04 -44.50 21.04
N LEU A 312 -17.34 -45.11 22.19
CA LEU A 312 -17.26 -44.48 23.52
C LEU A 312 -15.83 -44.03 23.86
N ALA A 313 -14.82 -44.82 23.52
CA ALA A 313 -13.40 -44.50 23.69
C ALA A 313 -12.93 -43.32 22.80
N LEU A 314 -13.50 -43.18 21.60
CA LEU A 314 -13.18 -42.10 20.66
C LEU A 314 -14.04 -40.83 20.87
N PHE A 315 -15.22 -40.95 21.47
CA PHE A 315 -16.16 -39.87 21.76
C PHE A 315 -15.52 -38.61 22.39
N PRO A 316 -14.72 -38.70 23.47
CA PRO A 316 -14.02 -37.53 24.01
C PRO A 316 -13.06 -36.84 23.01
N LEU A 317 -12.40 -37.63 22.15
CA LEU A 317 -11.44 -37.13 21.17
C LEU A 317 -12.12 -36.42 19.99
N ILE A 318 -13.38 -36.75 19.68
CA ILE A 318 -14.18 -36.02 18.68
C ILE A 318 -14.41 -34.58 19.14
N PHE A 319 -14.79 -34.36 20.40
CA PHE A 319 -14.95 -33.01 20.95
C PHE A 319 -13.64 -32.22 21.00
N LEU A 320 -12.52 -32.91 21.29
CA LEU A 320 -11.18 -32.33 21.25
C LEU A 320 -10.82 -31.79 19.85
N LEU A 321 -11.11 -32.59 18.80
CA LEU A 321 -10.92 -32.19 17.41
C LEU A 321 -11.84 -31.05 16.98
N ILE A 322 -13.10 -31.03 17.43
CA ILE A 322 -14.03 -29.93 17.19
C ILE A 322 -13.49 -28.64 17.82
N SER A 323 -13.08 -28.68 19.09
CA SER A 323 -12.51 -27.54 19.81
C SER A 323 -11.27 -26.98 19.11
N LEU A 324 -10.29 -27.84 18.77
CA LEU A 324 -9.10 -27.43 18.01
C LEU A 324 -9.48 -26.77 16.67
N SER A 325 -10.46 -27.33 15.96
CA SER A 325 -10.92 -26.80 14.67
C SER A 325 -11.60 -25.45 14.81
N THR A 326 -12.50 -25.27 15.78
CA THR A 326 -13.19 -23.98 15.99
C THR A 326 -12.24 -22.90 16.52
N LEU A 327 -11.27 -23.27 17.37
CA LEU A 327 -10.20 -22.38 17.84
C LEU A 327 -9.30 -21.88 16.68
N PHE A 328 -8.93 -22.77 15.77
CA PHE A 328 -8.15 -22.40 14.58
C PHE A 328 -8.95 -21.47 13.64
N ILE A 329 -10.24 -21.73 13.45
CA ILE A 329 -11.12 -20.90 12.61
C ILE A 329 -11.40 -19.54 13.29
N SER A 330 -11.59 -19.50 14.61
CA SER A 330 -11.84 -18.24 15.35
C SER A 330 -10.64 -17.30 15.25
N ARG A 331 -9.41 -17.81 15.42
CA ARG A 331 -8.16 -17.05 15.19
C ARG A 331 -8.12 -16.43 13.78
N ARG A 332 -8.37 -17.23 12.73
CA ARG A 332 -8.40 -16.73 11.34
C ARG A 332 -9.55 -15.77 11.03
N SER A 333 -10.65 -15.88 11.77
CA SER A 333 -11.79 -14.94 11.69
C SER A 333 -11.48 -13.61 12.38
N LEU A 334 -10.78 -13.64 13.51
CA LEU A 334 -10.25 -12.47 14.23
C LEU A 334 -9.17 -11.75 13.40
N GLU A 335 -8.34 -12.51 12.68
CA GLU A 335 -7.39 -11.95 11.70
C GLU A 335 -8.11 -11.09 10.64
N LYS A 336 -9.28 -11.53 10.18
CA LYS A 336 -10.17 -10.83 9.23
C LYS A 336 -11.12 -9.79 9.86
N GLY A 337 -11.05 -9.54 11.17
CA GLY A 337 -11.86 -8.53 11.86
C GLY A 337 -13.32 -8.90 12.13
N ASN A 338 -13.75 -10.15 11.94
CA ASN A 338 -15.14 -10.56 12.22
C ASN A 338 -15.31 -11.00 13.68
N LEU A 339 -15.40 -10.02 14.59
CA LEU A 339 -15.37 -10.21 16.04
C LEU A 339 -16.51 -11.11 16.55
N VAL A 340 -17.76 -10.80 16.18
CA VAL A 340 -18.96 -11.47 16.69
C VAL A 340 -18.99 -12.95 16.29
N PHE A 341 -18.52 -13.28 15.08
CA PHE A 341 -18.39 -14.68 14.66
C PHE A 341 -17.22 -15.38 15.37
N SER A 342 -16.11 -14.67 15.57
CA SER A 342 -14.94 -15.21 16.30
C SER A 342 -15.28 -15.53 17.75
N GLN A 343 -16.00 -14.64 18.44
CA GLN A 343 -16.45 -14.82 19.83
C GLN A 343 -17.26 -16.11 19.99
N LYS A 344 -18.29 -16.30 19.15
CA LYS A 344 -19.11 -17.52 19.13
C LYS A 344 -18.29 -18.79 18.87
N LEU A 345 -17.26 -18.73 18.04
CA LEU A 345 -16.38 -19.88 17.79
C LEU A 345 -15.43 -20.18 18.96
N PHE A 346 -14.98 -19.17 19.71
CA PHE A 346 -14.27 -19.38 20.97
C PHE A 346 -15.19 -19.98 22.04
N GLU A 347 -16.43 -19.49 22.18
CA GLU A 347 -17.44 -20.07 23.09
C GLU A 347 -17.70 -21.55 22.76
N VAL A 348 -17.86 -21.90 21.48
CA VAL A 348 -17.99 -23.31 21.05
C VAL A 348 -16.73 -24.11 21.39
N SER A 349 -15.53 -23.55 21.17
CA SER A 349 -14.28 -24.23 21.54
C SER A 349 -14.18 -24.48 23.05
N TYR A 350 -14.53 -23.49 23.88
CA TYR A 350 -14.58 -23.58 25.34
C TYR A 350 -15.54 -24.68 25.83
N ILE A 351 -16.74 -24.76 25.23
CA ILE A 351 -17.73 -25.81 25.56
C ILE A 351 -17.20 -27.18 25.18
N MET A 352 -16.67 -27.35 23.96
CA MET A 352 -16.24 -28.65 23.45
C MET A 352 -14.98 -29.17 24.15
N SER A 353 -14.02 -28.29 24.45
CA SER A 353 -12.85 -28.62 25.29
C SER A 353 -13.27 -29.03 26.72
N SER A 354 -14.22 -28.32 27.33
CA SER A 354 -14.75 -28.67 28.67
C SER A 354 -15.47 -30.02 28.69
N ILE A 355 -16.30 -30.34 27.67
CA ILE A 355 -16.94 -31.66 27.52
C ILE A 355 -15.89 -32.76 27.33
N SER A 356 -14.88 -32.49 26.49
CA SER A 356 -13.76 -33.41 26.26
C SER A 356 -13.01 -33.69 27.55
N ARG A 357 -12.61 -32.66 28.30
CA ARG A 357 -11.91 -32.76 29.60
C ARG A 357 -12.66 -33.65 30.58
N ASN A 358 -13.92 -33.33 30.87
CA ASN A 358 -14.72 -34.04 31.86
C ASN A 358 -14.95 -35.50 31.46
N SER A 359 -15.03 -35.78 30.15
CA SER A 359 -15.11 -37.13 29.63
C SER A 359 -13.78 -37.88 29.80
N LEU A 360 -12.65 -37.26 29.42
CA LEU A 360 -11.30 -37.85 29.47
C LEU A 360 -10.83 -38.15 30.89
N GLU A 361 -11.29 -37.39 31.87
CA GLU A 361 -11.03 -37.64 33.30
C GLU A 361 -11.53 -39.02 33.75
N ILE A 362 -12.68 -39.47 33.23
CA ILE A 362 -13.24 -40.81 33.49
C ILE A 362 -12.40 -41.90 32.80
N PHE A 363 -11.80 -41.60 31.65
CA PHE A 363 -11.01 -42.57 30.87
C PHE A 363 -9.52 -42.63 31.30
N GLU A 364 -9.02 -41.66 32.09
CA GLU A 364 -7.64 -41.64 32.61
C GLU A 364 -7.34 -42.85 33.52
N GLU A 365 -8.35 -43.38 34.22
CA GLU A 365 -8.21 -44.53 35.13
C GLU A 365 -8.08 -45.89 34.40
N ILE A 366 -8.22 -45.93 33.06
CA ILE A 366 -8.17 -47.19 32.31
C ILE A 366 -6.73 -47.72 32.20
N PRO A 367 -6.46 -48.98 32.63
CA PRO A 367 -5.14 -49.60 32.50
C PRO A 367 -4.60 -49.58 31.06
N TYR A 368 -3.30 -49.37 30.91
CA TYR A 368 -2.55 -49.29 29.64
C TYR A 368 -2.91 -48.12 28.69
N LEU A 369 -4.12 -47.56 28.76
CA LEU A 369 -4.56 -46.43 27.93
C LEU A 369 -4.58 -45.08 28.67
N GLY A 370 -4.58 -45.09 30.00
CA GLY A 370 -4.69 -43.89 30.84
C GLY A 370 -3.67 -42.79 30.52
N SER A 371 -2.43 -43.13 30.12
CA SER A 371 -1.41 -42.14 29.74
C SER A 371 -1.75 -41.36 28.46
N LEU A 372 -2.44 -42.00 27.51
CA LEU A 372 -2.93 -41.35 26.29
C LEU A 372 -4.12 -40.45 26.61
N TYR A 373 -5.07 -40.92 27.43
CA TYR A 373 -6.21 -40.12 27.86
C TYR A 373 -5.80 -38.94 28.74
N LYS A 374 -4.81 -39.10 29.61
CA LYS A 374 -4.17 -38.00 30.38
C LYS A 374 -3.55 -36.95 29.44
N SER A 375 -2.84 -37.38 28.40
CA SER A 375 -2.24 -36.44 27.43
C SER A 375 -3.31 -35.70 26.63
N ALA A 376 -4.41 -36.36 26.27
CA ALA A 376 -5.57 -35.72 25.65
C ALA A 376 -6.30 -34.77 26.61
N LYS A 377 -6.40 -35.11 27.90
CA LYS A 377 -7.01 -34.30 28.97
C LYS A 377 -6.22 -33.01 29.17
N ASP A 378 -4.90 -33.09 29.25
CA ASP A 378 -4.04 -31.90 29.34
C ASP A 378 -4.11 -31.04 28.07
N PHE A 379 -4.27 -31.64 26.88
CA PHE A 379 -4.54 -30.86 25.67
C PHE A 379 -5.93 -30.20 25.68
N SER A 380 -6.94 -30.88 26.25
CA SER A 380 -8.28 -30.32 26.40
C SER A 380 -8.32 -29.14 27.38
N LEU A 381 -7.46 -29.16 28.41
CA LEU A 381 -7.20 -28.02 29.30
C LEU A 381 -6.68 -26.84 28.46
N LEU A 382 -5.53 -27.01 27.81
CA LEU A 382 -4.93 -25.97 26.96
C LEU A 382 -5.91 -25.36 25.95
N LEU A 383 -6.69 -26.18 25.25
CA LEU A 383 -7.69 -25.69 24.29
C LEU A 383 -8.79 -24.86 24.96
N LYS A 384 -9.20 -25.21 26.19
CA LYS A 384 -10.14 -24.43 26.99
C LYS A 384 -9.53 -23.07 27.34
N ASP A 385 -8.30 -23.04 27.82
CA ASP A 385 -7.67 -21.81 28.31
C ASP A 385 -7.27 -20.87 27.15
N PHE A 386 -6.83 -21.41 26.01
CA PHE A 386 -6.78 -20.64 24.75
C PHE A 386 -8.14 -20.07 24.33
N SER A 387 -9.25 -20.77 24.60
CA SER A 387 -10.59 -20.27 24.28
C SER A 387 -11.00 -19.11 25.18
N ILE A 388 -10.69 -19.18 26.49
CA ILE A 388 -10.95 -18.09 27.46
C ILE A 388 -10.15 -16.85 27.07
N ILE A 389 -8.83 -17.00 26.85
CA ILE A 389 -7.93 -15.92 26.42
C ILE A 389 -8.41 -15.25 25.12
N GLY A 390 -8.98 -16.03 24.18
CA GLY A 390 -9.60 -15.51 22.97
C GLY A 390 -10.87 -14.69 23.19
N ILE A 391 -11.70 -15.07 24.16
CA ILE A 391 -12.92 -14.34 24.57
C ILE A 391 -12.52 -13.04 25.29
N ASP A 392 -11.64 -13.12 26.28
CA ASP A 392 -11.19 -11.95 27.06
C ASP A 392 -10.49 -10.91 26.17
N THR A 393 -9.63 -11.35 25.24
CA THR A 393 -9.00 -10.46 24.25
C THR A 393 -10.03 -9.76 23.37
N LEU A 394 -11.07 -10.46 22.94
CA LEU A 394 -12.16 -9.89 22.13
C LEU A 394 -12.99 -8.87 22.92
N ASP A 395 -13.33 -9.18 24.17
CA ASP A 395 -14.13 -8.32 25.04
C ASP A 395 -13.38 -7.04 25.41
N ILE A 396 -12.07 -7.14 25.71
CA ILE A 396 -11.16 -5.99 25.85
C ILE A 396 -11.16 -5.12 24.58
N GLY A 397 -11.06 -5.74 23.40
CA GLY A 397 -11.10 -5.02 22.12
C GLY A 397 -12.43 -4.31 21.86
N LEU A 398 -13.56 -4.92 22.22
CA LEU A 398 -14.89 -4.35 22.11
C LEU A 398 -15.09 -3.16 23.07
N GLU A 399 -14.70 -3.29 24.34
CA GLU A 399 -14.75 -2.21 25.34
C GLU A 399 -13.84 -1.03 24.96
N THR A 400 -12.65 -1.32 24.41
CA THR A 400 -11.72 -0.30 23.90
C THR A 400 -12.35 0.44 22.72
N ALA A 401 -12.97 -0.27 21.78
CA ALA A 401 -13.66 0.35 20.64
C ALA A 401 -14.90 1.14 21.04
N GLN A 402 -15.66 0.72 22.06
CA GLN A 402 -16.76 1.52 22.61
C GLN A 402 -16.25 2.82 23.24
N THR A 403 -15.14 2.74 23.99
CA THR A 403 -14.53 3.90 24.64
C THR A 403 -14.00 4.90 23.62
N PHE A 404 -13.34 4.40 22.56
CA PHE A 404 -12.92 5.20 21.40
C PHE A 404 -14.12 5.82 20.66
N ASP A 405 -15.21 5.08 20.45
CA ASP A 405 -16.42 5.60 19.81
C ASP A 405 -17.06 6.75 20.60
N LEU A 406 -17.18 6.61 21.92
CA LEU A 406 -17.68 7.68 22.81
C LEU A 406 -16.80 8.92 22.79
N SER A 407 -15.47 8.73 22.85
CA SER A 407 -14.47 9.80 22.79
C SER A 407 -14.57 10.62 21.50
N VAL A 408 -14.54 9.95 20.35
CA VAL A 408 -14.47 10.61 19.03
C VAL A 408 -15.84 11.15 18.59
N GLN A 409 -16.95 10.56 19.03
CA GLN A 409 -18.29 11.14 18.85
C GLN A 409 -18.59 12.32 19.80
N ALA A 410 -17.66 12.68 20.69
CA ALA A 410 -17.84 13.72 21.71
C ALA A 410 -19.12 13.55 22.56
N LYS A 411 -19.42 12.30 22.93
CA LYS A 411 -20.53 11.97 23.84
C LYS A 411 -20.08 12.10 25.29
N ASP A 412 -21.01 12.36 26.19
CA ASP A 412 -20.70 12.34 27.63
C ASP A 412 -20.59 10.91 28.17
N TYR A 413 -19.48 10.63 28.85
CA TYR A 413 -19.20 9.37 29.51
C TYR A 413 -18.16 9.55 30.61
N GLN A 414 -18.09 8.61 31.56
CA GLN A 414 -17.08 8.63 32.62
C GLN A 414 -15.84 7.83 32.15
N LEU A 415 -14.88 8.51 31.52
CA LEU A 415 -13.65 7.89 31.00
C LEU A 415 -12.89 7.10 32.08
N ALA A 416 -12.77 7.65 33.30
CA ALA A 416 -12.15 6.94 34.41
C ALA A 416 -12.77 5.55 34.69
N ASN A 417 -14.09 5.41 34.54
CA ASN A 417 -14.76 4.11 34.72
C ASN A 417 -14.48 3.13 33.57
N LYS A 418 -14.50 3.61 32.32
CA LYS A 418 -14.17 2.79 31.14
C LYS A 418 -12.69 2.35 31.14
N SER A 419 -11.76 3.28 31.41
CA SER A 419 -10.33 2.99 31.61
C SER A 419 -10.12 1.93 32.71
N ARG A 420 -10.72 2.10 33.89
CA ARG A 420 -10.62 1.12 34.98
C ARG A 420 -11.19 -0.25 34.60
N LEU A 421 -12.32 -0.31 33.89
CA LEU A 421 -12.92 -1.57 33.43
C LEU A 421 -11.99 -2.32 32.46
N ILE A 422 -11.45 -1.62 31.45
CA ILE A 422 -10.51 -2.21 30.49
C ILE A 422 -9.24 -2.67 31.22
N GLY A 423 -8.72 -1.86 32.15
CA GLY A 423 -7.55 -2.19 32.96
C GLY A 423 -7.73 -3.44 33.83
N LEU A 424 -8.93 -3.65 34.40
CA LEU A 424 -9.26 -4.86 35.16
C LEU A 424 -9.33 -6.10 34.26
N LYS A 425 -9.97 -6.00 33.09
CA LYS A 425 -10.02 -7.11 32.11
C LYS A 425 -8.62 -7.48 31.61
N MET A 426 -7.77 -6.49 31.30
CA MET A 426 -6.37 -6.74 30.94
C MET A 426 -5.55 -7.35 32.10
N GLU A 427 -5.88 -7.08 33.35
CA GLU A 427 -5.25 -7.75 34.50
C GLU A 427 -5.65 -9.22 34.60
N ASN A 428 -6.90 -9.56 34.26
CA ASN A 428 -7.35 -10.96 34.17
C ASN A 428 -6.58 -11.68 33.05
N LEU A 429 -6.59 -11.13 31.83
CA LEU A 429 -5.87 -11.67 30.68
C LEU A 429 -4.36 -11.86 30.96
N TYR A 430 -3.72 -10.94 31.69
CA TYR A 430 -2.32 -11.07 32.09
C TYR A 430 -2.06 -12.28 33.01
N LYS A 431 -3.01 -12.62 33.89
CA LYS A 431 -2.93 -13.79 34.78
C LYS A 431 -3.15 -15.07 33.98
N GLU A 432 -4.18 -15.10 33.15
CA GLU A 432 -4.51 -16.23 32.27
C GLU A 432 -3.36 -16.59 31.32
N LEU A 433 -2.73 -15.59 30.69
CA LEU A 433 -1.54 -15.81 29.86
C LEU A 433 -0.38 -16.44 30.65
N GLY A 434 -0.18 -16.06 31.92
CA GLY A 434 0.85 -16.65 32.77
C GLY A 434 0.59 -18.10 33.16
N PHE A 435 -0.68 -18.48 33.37
CA PHE A 435 -1.07 -19.88 33.56
C PHE A 435 -0.86 -20.68 32.26
N LEU A 436 -1.35 -20.16 31.14
CA LEU A 436 -1.21 -20.77 29.82
C LEU A 436 0.26 -21.01 29.44
N ASP A 437 1.15 -20.03 29.65
CA ASP A 437 2.59 -20.20 29.35
C ASP A 437 3.16 -21.43 30.09
N THR A 438 2.91 -21.51 31.40
CA THR A 438 3.30 -22.64 32.26
C THR A 438 2.76 -23.99 31.77
N GLU A 439 1.47 -24.04 31.41
CA GLU A 439 0.83 -25.27 30.91
C GLU A 439 1.35 -25.68 29.53
N THR A 440 1.63 -24.72 28.64
CA THR A 440 2.19 -25.01 27.31
C THR A 440 3.60 -25.58 27.38
N GLU A 441 4.41 -25.16 28.36
CA GLU A 441 5.72 -25.76 28.63
C GLU A 441 5.58 -27.20 29.12
N VAL A 442 4.76 -27.44 30.15
CA VAL A 442 4.52 -28.79 30.71
C VAL A 442 4.00 -29.77 29.64
N PHE A 443 3.06 -29.32 28.80
CA PHE A 443 2.56 -30.13 27.70
C PHE A 443 3.62 -30.41 26.63
N SER A 444 4.43 -29.41 26.26
CA SER A 444 5.49 -29.56 25.26
C SER A 444 6.60 -30.50 25.75
N GLN A 445 6.97 -30.44 27.03
CA GLN A 445 7.92 -31.37 27.64
C GLN A 445 7.40 -32.83 27.58
N ARG A 446 6.10 -33.05 27.81
CA ARG A 446 5.50 -34.39 27.81
C ARG A 446 5.27 -34.96 26.40
N THR A 447 4.94 -34.12 25.43
CA THR A 447 4.54 -34.54 24.06
C THR A 447 5.63 -34.34 23.01
N GLY A 448 6.76 -33.73 23.37
CA GLY A 448 7.88 -33.45 22.48
C GLY A 448 7.53 -32.50 21.34
N GLN A 449 8.29 -32.59 20.24
CA GLN A 449 8.15 -31.69 19.09
C GLN A 449 6.75 -31.71 18.44
N GLY A 450 5.96 -32.78 18.63
CA GLY A 450 4.61 -32.89 18.09
C GLY A 450 3.65 -31.89 18.73
N GLY A 451 3.61 -31.81 20.06
CA GLY A 451 2.73 -30.89 20.78
C GLY A 451 3.10 -29.43 20.60
N GLY A 452 4.41 -29.11 20.60
CA GLY A 452 4.88 -27.74 20.34
C GLY A 452 4.45 -27.19 18.97
N LYS A 453 4.44 -28.03 17.93
CA LYS A 453 3.90 -27.67 16.61
C LYS A 453 2.41 -27.35 16.66
N VAL A 454 1.62 -28.13 17.41
CA VAL A 454 0.17 -27.90 17.54
C VAL A 454 -0.13 -26.63 18.34
N ILE A 455 0.59 -26.39 19.44
CA ILE A 455 0.49 -25.14 20.23
C ILE A 455 0.75 -23.91 19.34
N ASN A 456 1.78 -23.93 18.50
CA ASN A 456 2.10 -22.79 17.64
C ASN A 456 1.00 -22.44 16.61
N LEU A 457 0.16 -23.41 16.19
CA LEU A 457 -0.97 -23.15 15.31
C LEU A 457 -2.10 -22.35 15.98
N ILE A 458 -2.23 -22.47 17.31
CA ILE A 458 -3.33 -21.87 18.09
C ILE A 458 -2.88 -20.71 19.00
N ARG A 459 -1.59 -20.62 19.32
CA ARG A 459 -0.99 -19.56 20.15
C ARG A 459 -1.26 -18.18 19.57
N PHE A 460 -1.86 -17.31 20.39
CA PHE A 460 -2.09 -15.90 20.05
C PHE A 460 -0.76 -15.14 19.92
N PRO A 461 -0.70 -14.09 19.08
CA PRO A 461 0.48 -13.24 18.95
C PRO A 461 0.67 -12.25 20.13
N VAL A 462 -0.28 -12.22 21.09
CA VAL A 462 -0.28 -11.26 22.20
C VAL A 462 0.52 -11.83 23.37
N GLY A 463 1.70 -11.25 23.62
CA GLY A 463 2.55 -11.61 24.76
C GLY A 463 2.09 -10.99 26.09
N ARG A 464 2.32 -11.71 27.20
CA ARG A 464 1.98 -11.29 28.57
C ARG A 464 2.51 -9.89 28.94
N GLU A 465 3.76 -9.59 28.63
CA GLU A 465 4.36 -8.27 28.90
C GLU A 465 3.76 -7.14 28.04
N LYS A 466 3.27 -7.46 26.84
CA LYS A 466 2.54 -6.50 25.99
C LYS A 466 1.21 -6.11 26.65
N VAL A 467 0.45 -7.09 27.14
CA VAL A 467 -0.80 -6.84 27.89
C VAL A 467 -0.52 -6.01 29.14
N LEU A 468 0.54 -6.32 29.89
CA LEU A 468 0.92 -5.58 31.09
C LEU A 468 1.24 -4.11 30.78
N SER A 469 1.98 -3.84 29.72
CA SER A 469 2.36 -2.46 29.34
C SER A 469 1.17 -1.68 28.82
N ILE A 470 0.35 -2.27 27.94
CA ILE A 470 -0.90 -1.65 27.46
C ILE A 470 -1.85 -1.36 28.63
N ARG A 471 -2.00 -2.27 29.59
CA ARG A 471 -2.82 -2.06 30.81
C ARG A 471 -2.39 -0.81 31.59
N LYS A 472 -1.08 -0.59 31.73
CA LYS A 472 -0.55 0.58 32.42
C LYS A 472 -0.78 1.88 31.62
N ILE A 473 -0.71 1.84 30.28
CA ILE A 473 -1.13 2.96 29.41
C ILE A 473 -2.64 3.24 29.57
N VAL A 474 -3.48 2.19 29.58
CA VAL A 474 -4.93 2.29 29.78
C VAL A 474 -5.28 2.98 31.11
N ALA A 475 -4.51 2.74 32.18
CA ALA A 475 -4.70 3.40 33.47
C ALA A 475 -4.41 4.92 33.43
N GLU A 476 -3.53 5.37 32.52
CA GLU A 476 -3.20 6.78 32.32
C GLU A 476 -4.17 7.51 31.36
N LEU A 477 -5.05 6.79 30.63
CA LEU A 477 -5.99 7.39 29.67
C LEU A 477 -6.80 8.59 30.20
N PRO A 478 -7.29 8.62 31.46
CA PRO A 478 -7.97 9.80 31.99
C PRO A 478 -7.09 11.05 31.97
N ASN A 479 -5.80 10.91 32.30
CA ASN A 479 -4.86 12.03 32.25
C ASN A 479 -4.54 12.41 30.78
N LEU A 480 -4.30 11.42 29.93
CA LEU A 480 -3.97 11.62 28.51
C LEU A 480 -5.11 12.27 27.70
N LEU A 481 -6.37 11.93 27.97
CA LEU A 481 -7.54 12.50 27.28
C LEU A 481 -8.21 13.65 28.05
N GLY A 482 -7.47 14.27 28.97
CA GLY A 482 -7.86 15.55 29.58
C GLY A 482 -9.02 15.52 30.56
N GLN A 483 -9.08 14.49 31.43
CA GLN A 483 -10.14 14.34 32.46
C GLN A 483 -10.26 15.55 33.40
N GLN A 484 -9.17 16.29 33.63
CA GLN A 484 -9.12 17.49 34.49
C GLN A 484 -8.96 18.78 33.68
N ASN A 485 -7.96 18.82 32.80
CA ASN A 485 -7.62 19.97 31.95
C ASN A 485 -7.57 19.53 30.49
N THR A 486 -7.81 20.44 29.55
CA THR A 486 -7.65 20.16 28.11
C THR A 486 -6.24 19.65 27.81
N LYS A 487 -6.15 18.64 26.93
CA LYS A 487 -4.91 18.06 26.43
C LYS A 487 -4.79 18.31 24.93
N THR A 488 -3.65 18.82 24.50
CA THR A 488 -3.39 19.16 23.09
C THR A 488 -2.29 18.27 22.55
N TYR A 489 -2.53 17.57 21.46
CA TYR A 489 -1.53 16.73 20.78
C TYR A 489 -1.14 17.30 19.42
N LEU A 490 0.16 17.33 19.16
CA LEU A 490 0.71 17.59 17.83
C LEU A 490 0.70 16.28 17.03
N VAL A 491 -0.08 16.22 15.95
CA VAL A 491 -0.10 15.06 15.05
C VAL A 491 0.65 15.41 13.77
N LEU A 492 1.70 14.68 13.44
CA LEU A 492 2.54 14.93 12.27
C LEU A 492 2.18 13.95 11.15
N LEU A 493 1.94 14.46 9.94
CA LEU A 493 1.86 13.64 8.74
C LEU A 493 3.22 13.58 8.05
N GLN A 494 3.78 12.39 7.95
CA GLN A 494 5.12 12.12 7.43
C GLN A 494 5.08 11.43 6.05
N ASN A 495 5.79 12.00 5.09
CA ASN A 495 6.01 11.41 3.78
C ASN A 495 7.24 10.51 3.78
N ASN A 496 7.02 9.21 3.94
CA ASN A 496 8.04 8.16 3.83
C ASN A 496 8.55 7.93 2.40
N ASN A 497 8.02 8.60 1.36
CA ASN A 497 8.71 8.69 0.07
C ASN A 497 9.90 9.67 0.14
N LEU A 498 9.82 10.70 0.98
CA LEU A 498 10.92 11.57 1.36
C LEU A 498 11.48 11.13 2.72
N GLN A 499 12.03 9.91 2.73
CA GLN A 499 12.37 9.20 3.95
C GLN A 499 13.29 9.99 4.88
N THR A 500 12.86 10.17 6.13
CA THR A 500 13.69 10.69 7.22
C THR A 500 13.86 9.60 8.29
N PRO A 501 14.81 9.76 9.23
CA PRO A 501 15.03 8.84 10.35
C PRO A 501 13.80 8.61 11.22
N SER A 502 12.95 9.62 11.41
CA SER A 502 11.73 9.54 12.20
C SER A 502 10.53 8.97 11.45
N GLY A 503 10.63 8.70 10.15
CA GLY A 503 9.54 8.15 9.35
C GLY A 503 9.30 8.84 8.01
N GLY A 504 9.68 10.10 7.82
CA GLY A 504 9.41 10.85 6.59
C GLY A 504 9.50 12.37 6.78
N LEU A 505 9.52 13.12 5.68
CA LEU A 505 9.42 14.59 5.73
C LEU A 505 8.04 14.98 6.27
N ILE A 506 7.97 15.93 7.19
CA ILE A 506 6.70 16.36 7.80
C ILE A 506 6.08 17.44 6.92
N GLU A 507 5.07 17.10 6.12
CA GLU A 507 4.44 18.02 5.16
C GLU A 507 3.20 18.74 5.74
N SER A 508 2.53 18.11 6.71
CA SER A 508 1.41 18.72 7.44
C SER A 508 1.42 18.31 8.91
N PHE A 509 0.80 19.15 9.75
CA PHE A 509 0.56 18.82 11.15
C PHE A 509 -0.85 19.23 11.59
N GLY A 510 -1.39 18.50 12.57
CA GLY A 510 -2.65 18.78 13.23
C GLY A 510 -2.47 19.08 14.72
N LEU A 511 -3.28 19.98 15.26
CA LEU A 511 -3.44 20.19 16.69
C LEU A 511 -4.77 19.59 17.14
N VAL A 512 -4.72 18.56 17.98
CA VAL A 512 -5.88 17.74 18.39
C VAL A 512 -6.13 17.92 19.89
N ASN A 513 -7.30 18.46 20.24
CA ASN A 513 -7.68 18.80 21.60
C ASN A 513 -8.65 17.78 22.20
N PHE A 514 -8.33 17.28 23.38
CA PHE A 514 -9.20 16.42 24.19
C PHE A 514 -9.56 17.09 25.52
N PHE A 515 -10.81 16.95 25.94
CA PHE A 515 -11.28 17.38 27.26
C PHE A 515 -12.31 16.39 27.80
N GLN A 516 -12.19 16.01 29.07
CA GLN A 516 -13.06 15.02 29.73
C GLN A 516 -13.19 13.67 28.99
N GLY A 517 -12.17 13.30 28.20
CA GLY A 517 -12.20 12.10 27.35
C GLY A 517 -12.79 12.32 25.95
N ARG A 518 -13.39 13.47 25.65
CA ARG A 518 -13.99 13.78 24.34
C ARG A 518 -12.99 14.46 23.42
N LEU A 519 -13.08 14.17 22.13
CA LEU A 519 -12.44 14.96 21.07
C LEU A 519 -13.19 16.28 20.88
N GLU A 520 -12.64 17.39 21.36
CA GLU A 520 -13.28 18.71 21.29
C GLU A 520 -13.04 19.38 19.93
N SER A 521 -11.80 19.35 19.43
CA SER A 521 -11.45 19.92 18.12
C SER A 521 -10.19 19.30 17.55
N PHE A 522 -10.10 19.21 16.22
CA PHE A 522 -8.83 19.10 15.51
C PHE A 522 -8.71 20.26 14.51
N ARG A 523 -7.48 20.74 14.28
CA ARG A 523 -7.17 21.75 13.25
C ARG A 523 -5.91 21.32 12.52
N VAL A 524 -5.90 21.39 11.20
CA VAL A 524 -4.76 20.97 10.38
C VAL A 524 -4.12 22.18 9.71
N TYR A 525 -2.80 22.14 9.54
CA TYR A 525 -1.99 23.19 8.95
C TYR A 525 -0.91 22.58 8.04
N PRO A 526 -0.53 23.23 6.93
CA PRO A 526 0.69 22.90 6.21
C PRO A 526 1.90 23.26 7.06
N THR A 527 2.99 22.51 6.94
CA THR A 527 4.20 22.77 7.74
C THR A 527 4.83 24.14 7.40
N GLU A 528 4.70 24.59 6.15
CA GLU A 528 5.11 25.90 5.67
C GLU A 528 4.50 27.06 6.48
N TYR A 529 3.30 26.88 7.04
CA TYR A 529 2.62 27.90 7.85
C TYR A 529 3.33 28.18 9.18
N ALA A 530 3.98 27.17 9.74
CA ALA A 530 4.86 27.31 10.90
C ALA A 530 6.24 27.84 10.45
N ASP A 531 6.84 27.23 9.42
CA ASP A 531 8.19 27.55 8.97
C ASP A 531 8.37 29.01 8.55
N GLN A 532 7.38 29.60 7.85
CA GLN A 532 7.39 31.01 7.45
C GLN A 532 7.33 32.00 8.62
N LYS A 533 7.00 31.54 9.84
CA LYS A 533 6.88 32.38 11.05
C LYS A 533 8.08 32.26 11.99
N ILE A 534 9.00 31.34 11.74
CA ILE A 534 10.23 31.19 12.53
C ILE A 534 11.04 32.48 12.43
N LYS A 535 11.39 33.07 13.57
CA LYS A 535 12.21 34.29 13.65
C LYS A 535 13.68 33.93 13.84
N GLY A 536 14.45 34.01 12.76
CA GLY A 536 15.90 33.76 12.76
C GLY A 536 16.30 32.52 11.97
N ILE A 537 17.58 32.14 12.07
CA ILE A 537 18.17 30.99 11.39
C ILE A 537 18.52 29.93 12.43
N VAL A 538 18.13 28.69 12.18
CA VAL A 538 18.48 27.52 13.00
C VAL A 538 19.48 26.68 12.22
N GLU A 539 20.66 26.44 12.78
CA GLU A 539 21.72 25.68 12.09
C GLU A 539 21.29 24.23 11.87
N ALA A 540 21.42 23.76 10.61
CA ALA A 540 21.11 22.39 10.24
C ALA A 540 22.13 21.38 10.80
N PRO A 541 21.69 20.21 11.29
CA PRO A 541 22.60 19.11 11.65
C PRO A 541 23.33 18.58 10.41
N LEU A 542 24.47 17.93 10.62
CA LEU A 542 25.40 17.54 9.54
C LEU A 542 24.73 16.76 8.39
N SER A 543 23.79 15.86 8.68
CA SER A 543 23.04 15.10 7.67
C SER A 543 22.23 16.00 6.72
N LEU A 544 21.68 17.12 7.21
CA LEU A 544 20.92 18.08 6.40
C LEU A 544 21.81 19.13 5.73
N LYS A 545 23.03 19.38 6.23
CA LYS A 545 23.95 20.35 5.62
C LYS A 545 24.33 20.05 4.17
N TYR A 546 24.17 18.80 3.72
CA TYR A 546 24.33 18.39 2.33
C TYR A 546 23.18 18.85 1.41
N LYS A 547 22.03 19.25 1.97
CA LYS A 547 20.83 19.74 1.25
C LYS A 547 20.66 21.25 1.43
N ASP A 548 20.57 21.71 2.68
CA ASP A 548 20.60 23.14 3.05
C ASP A 548 21.61 23.32 4.21
N PRO A 549 22.77 23.97 3.97
CA PRO A 549 23.78 24.15 5.00
C PRO A 549 23.44 25.22 6.04
N LYS A 550 22.37 26.00 5.85
CA LYS A 550 22.04 27.18 6.67
C LYS A 550 20.75 27.04 7.46
N ASN A 551 19.70 26.48 6.87
CA ASN A 551 18.37 26.51 7.47
C ASN A 551 17.91 25.12 7.94
N TRP A 552 17.21 25.09 9.07
CA TRP A 552 16.52 23.92 9.58
C TRP A 552 15.10 24.31 10.00
N TYR A 553 14.13 23.50 9.58
CA TYR A 553 12.70 23.79 9.63
C TYR A 553 11.90 22.69 10.34
N LEU A 554 10.64 22.96 10.72
CA LEU A 554 9.73 21.99 11.32
C LEU A 554 9.59 20.75 10.45
N LYS A 555 9.50 20.91 9.13
CA LYS A 555 9.37 19.77 8.20
C LYS A 555 10.52 18.77 8.24
N GLU A 556 11.69 19.26 8.65
CA GLU A 556 12.96 18.53 8.73
C GLU A 556 13.35 18.19 10.18
N SER A 557 12.46 18.42 11.16
CA SER A 557 12.69 18.09 12.57
C SER A 557 12.87 16.58 12.82
N GLY A 558 12.36 15.73 11.92
CA GLY A 558 12.44 14.27 11.93
C GLY A 558 13.81 13.62 11.68
N ILE A 559 14.90 14.38 11.87
CA ILE A 559 16.26 13.99 11.47
C ILE A 559 17.03 13.17 12.52
N ASP A 560 16.50 13.07 13.76
CA ASP A 560 17.07 12.20 14.77
C ASP A 560 16.39 10.82 14.73
N PRO A 561 17.14 9.71 14.65
CA PRO A 561 16.58 8.36 14.66
C PRO A 561 15.87 8.00 15.97
N ASN A 562 16.16 8.67 17.09
CA ASN A 562 15.35 8.59 18.31
C ASN A 562 14.17 9.55 18.17
N PHE A 563 12.96 8.99 18.01
CA PHE A 563 11.77 9.80 17.76
C PHE A 563 11.45 10.78 18.90
N SER A 564 11.84 10.51 20.16
CA SER A 564 11.62 11.47 21.26
C SER A 564 12.43 12.77 21.06
N VAL A 565 13.62 12.69 20.48
CA VAL A 565 14.46 13.86 20.14
C VAL A 565 13.85 14.63 18.97
N SER A 566 13.43 13.91 17.92
CA SER A 566 12.72 14.49 16.76
C SER A 566 11.40 15.15 17.16
N ALA A 567 10.61 14.53 18.04
CA ALA A 567 9.35 15.05 18.58
C ALA A 567 9.58 16.33 19.39
N SER A 568 10.52 16.32 20.34
CA SER A 568 10.88 17.52 21.13
C SER A 568 11.39 18.67 20.23
N LYS A 569 12.04 18.35 19.11
CA LYS A 569 12.44 19.33 18.10
C LYS A 569 11.25 19.89 17.31
N ALA A 570 10.26 19.05 16.97
CA ALA A 570 9.02 19.49 16.34
C ALA A 570 8.20 20.41 17.27
N GLU A 571 8.07 20.05 18.55
CA GLU A 571 7.46 20.90 19.59
C GLU A 571 8.17 22.24 19.72
N TRP A 572 9.51 22.25 19.74
CA TRP A 572 10.30 23.49 19.78
C TRP A 572 10.05 24.40 18.56
N PHE A 573 9.93 23.84 17.36
CA PHE A 573 9.60 24.63 16.17
C PHE A 573 8.16 25.15 16.20
N LEU A 574 7.20 24.37 16.70
CA LEU A 574 5.80 24.79 16.89
C LEU A 574 5.71 25.96 17.88
N ASP A 575 6.37 25.85 19.03
CA ASP A 575 6.48 26.90 20.04
C ASP A 575 7.10 28.19 19.45
N LYS A 576 8.23 28.08 18.73
CA LYS A 576 8.94 29.25 18.18
C LYS A 576 8.27 29.89 16.96
N SER A 577 7.29 29.24 16.33
CA SER A 577 6.55 29.74 15.17
C SER A 577 5.13 30.21 15.48
N LEU A 578 4.43 29.52 16.40
CA LEU A 578 3.01 29.71 16.69
C LEU A 578 2.71 30.03 18.16
N ASP A 579 3.69 30.00 19.06
CA ASP A 579 3.49 30.19 20.51
C ASP A 579 2.48 29.16 21.07
N GLN A 580 2.65 27.88 20.67
CA GLN A 580 1.79 26.76 21.05
C GLN A 580 2.60 25.64 21.71
N SER A 581 2.23 25.31 22.95
CA SER A 581 2.69 24.11 23.67
C SER A 581 1.73 22.94 23.49
N VAL A 582 2.24 21.71 23.55
CA VAL A 582 1.45 20.46 23.47
C VAL A 582 1.81 19.50 24.61
N ASP A 583 1.01 18.45 24.81
CA ASP A 583 1.22 17.39 25.81
C ASP A 583 1.96 16.16 25.25
N GLY A 584 2.19 16.13 23.95
CA GLY A 584 2.94 15.11 23.23
C GLY A 584 2.75 15.17 21.71
N VAL A 585 3.48 14.29 21.02
CA VAL A 585 3.53 14.21 19.55
C VAL A 585 3.17 12.81 19.07
N ILE A 586 2.32 12.73 18.04
CA ILE A 586 1.99 11.48 17.34
C ILE A 586 2.41 11.64 15.88
N ALA A 587 3.39 10.87 15.43
CA ALA A 587 3.72 10.80 14.01
C ALA A 587 2.92 9.70 13.32
N LEU A 588 2.38 10.00 12.15
CA LEU A 588 1.64 9.11 11.24
C LEU A 588 2.29 9.21 9.86
N ASP A 589 2.60 8.10 9.21
CA ASP A 589 3.10 8.12 7.82
C ASP A 589 2.03 7.77 6.77
N LEU A 590 2.35 8.01 5.49
CA LEU A 590 1.45 7.73 4.37
C LEU A 590 1.10 6.23 4.24
N SER A 591 1.94 5.30 4.70
CA SER A 591 1.60 3.86 4.70
C SER A 591 0.45 3.56 5.65
N PHE A 592 0.43 4.16 6.85
CA PHE A 592 -0.70 4.03 7.76
C PHE A 592 -1.98 4.67 7.20
N ILE A 593 -1.89 5.90 6.64
CA ILE A 593 -3.04 6.56 6.01
C ILE A 593 -3.62 5.70 4.88
N LYS A 594 -2.76 5.13 4.03
CA LYS A 594 -3.15 4.20 2.96
C LYS A 594 -3.85 2.96 3.49
N ASP A 595 -3.24 2.26 4.46
CA ASP A 595 -3.82 1.04 5.04
C ASP A 595 -5.21 1.32 5.69
N VAL A 596 -5.42 2.51 6.28
CA VAL A 596 -6.72 2.92 6.84
C VAL A 596 -7.75 3.12 5.74
N PHE A 597 -7.43 3.88 4.69
CA PHE A 597 -8.39 4.08 3.61
C PHE A 597 -8.66 2.77 2.83
N GLU A 598 -7.66 1.95 2.52
CA GLU A 598 -7.90 0.68 1.81
C GLU A 598 -8.74 -0.32 2.61
N ARG A 599 -8.48 -0.47 3.92
CA ARG A 599 -9.04 -1.57 4.72
C ARG A 599 -10.24 -1.17 5.58
N VAL A 600 -10.38 0.11 5.91
CA VAL A 600 -11.41 0.61 6.84
C VAL A 600 -12.47 1.43 6.11
N ASP A 601 -12.10 2.48 5.37
CA ASP A 601 -13.05 3.31 4.61
C ASP A 601 -12.46 3.83 3.31
N ARG A 602 -12.70 3.12 2.20
CA ARG A 602 -12.12 3.47 0.90
C ARG A 602 -12.57 4.85 0.45
N HIS A 603 -11.62 5.77 0.42
CA HIS A 603 -11.83 7.17 0.08
C HIS A 603 -10.57 7.78 -0.51
N GLU A 604 -10.72 8.41 -1.67
CA GLU A 604 -9.65 9.10 -2.37
C GLU A 604 -9.82 10.62 -2.14
N VAL A 605 -8.72 11.32 -1.86
CA VAL A 605 -8.68 12.78 -1.66
C VAL A 605 -8.17 13.38 -2.96
N GLU A 606 -9.04 13.73 -3.93
CA GLU A 606 -8.58 14.22 -5.25
C GLU A 606 -7.59 15.39 -5.09
N PRO A 607 -6.45 15.43 -5.80
CA PRO A 607 -5.93 14.49 -6.82
C PRO A 607 -5.09 13.31 -6.29
N ILE A 608 -4.98 13.09 -4.99
CA ILE A 608 -4.24 11.98 -4.37
C ILE A 608 -4.96 10.64 -4.67
N ASN A 609 -4.34 9.82 -5.52
CA ASN A 609 -4.78 8.44 -5.73
C ASN A 609 -4.19 7.54 -4.63
N LEU A 610 -5.05 6.80 -3.90
CA LEU A 610 -4.68 5.83 -2.86
C LEU A 610 -3.67 4.78 -3.33
N ASP A 611 -3.74 4.34 -4.59
CA ASP A 611 -2.82 3.33 -5.12
C ASP A 611 -1.37 3.85 -5.05
N ASN A 612 -1.18 5.15 -5.33
CA ASN A 612 0.11 5.80 -5.49
C ASN A 612 0.51 6.74 -4.35
N ILE A 613 -0.36 7.02 -3.37
CA ILE A 613 -0.12 7.94 -2.22
C ILE A 613 1.26 7.73 -1.57
N ASN A 614 1.68 6.48 -1.43
CA ASN A 614 2.96 6.05 -0.86
C ASN A 614 4.20 6.38 -1.73
N THR A 615 4.02 6.61 -3.03
CA THR A 615 5.10 6.74 -4.03
C THR A 615 5.12 8.08 -4.77
N THR A 616 4.09 8.90 -4.58
CA THR A 616 4.02 10.27 -5.08
C THR A 616 4.69 11.18 -4.05
N SER A 617 5.65 12.01 -4.46
CA SER A 617 6.09 13.13 -3.60
C SER A 617 5.06 14.24 -3.71
N PHE A 618 4.67 14.92 -2.62
CA PHE A 618 3.84 16.11 -2.81
C PHE A 618 4.64 17.25 -3.48
N ASP A 619 5.99 17.24 -3.36
CA ASP A 619 6.94 18.02 -4.17
C ASP A 619 6.79 17.84 -5.71
N ASP A 620 6.17 16.75 -6.20
CA ASP A 620 5.89 16.59 -7.64
C ASP A 620 4.66 17.42 -8.10
N TYR A 621 3.95 18.07 -7.16
CA TYR A 621 2.86 19.04 -7.43
C TYR A 621 3.37 20.50 -7.30
N PRO A 622 2.64 21.49 -7.86
CA PRO A 622 2.94 22.91 -7.62
C PRO A 622 2.91 23.25 -6.13
N LYS A 623 3.82 24.13 -5.64
CA LYS A 623 3.99 24.46 -4.21
C LYS A 623 2.71 24.96 -3.51
N ASP A 624 1.86 25.65 -4.25
CA ASP A 624 0.55 26.14 -3.82
C ASP A 624 -0.46 25.00 -3.58
N LEU A 625 -0.23 23.83 -4.18
CA LEU A 625 -1.01 22.61 -4.02
C LEU A 625 -0.31 21.61 -3.06
N GLU A 626 1.00 21.43 -3.17
CA GLU A 626 1.86 20.60 -2.28
C GLU A 626 1.46 20.75 -0.79
N SER A 627 1.47 22.00 -0.31
CA SER A 627 1.14 22.35 1.07
C SER A 627 -0.33 22.06 1.44
N THR A 628 -1.29 22.27 0.52
CA THR A 628 -2.69 21.97 0.81
C THR A 628 -2.97 20.47 0.80
N LEU A 629 -2.35 19.69 -0.10
CA LEU A 629 -2.63 18.25 -0.25
C LEU A 629 -2.38 17.44 1.02
N ALA A 630 -1.23 17.64 1.68
CA ALA A 630 -0.92 16.97 2.94
C ALA A 630 -1.93 17.35 4.04
N SER A 631 -2.38 18.61 4.03
CA SER A 631 -3.35 19.14 4.99
C SER A 631 -4.75 18.59 4.76
N ASP A 632 -5.25 18.64 3.51
CA ASP A 632 -6.54 18.09 3.09
C ASP A 632 -6.61 16.58 3.36
N LEU A 633 -5.51 15.86 3.17
CA LEU A 633 -5.37 14.44 3.46
C LEU A 633 -5.52 14.13 4.95
N LEU A 634 -4.79 14.86 5.80
CA LEU A 634 -4.83 14.68 7.26
C LEU A 634 -6.19 15.12 7.85
N GLU A 635 -6.78 16.21 7.34
CA GLU A 635 -8.12 16.66 7.72
C GLU A 635 -9.18 15.62 7.34
N THR A 636 -9.16 15.13 6.09
CA THR A 636 -10.07 14.08 5.64
C THR A 636 -9.91 12.80 6.46
N PHE A 637 -8.68 12.42 6.81
CA PHE A 637 -8.40 11.25 7.64
C PHE A 637 -9.08 11.33 9.02
N PHE A 638 -8.94 12.45 9.75
CA PHE A 638 -9.64 12.65 11.03
C PHE A 638 -11.16 12.64 10.87
N ASP A 639 -11.65 13.33 9.85
CA ASP A 639 -13.07 13.49 9.59
C ASP A 639 -13.75 12.14 9.21
N LYS A 640 -13.00 11.25 8.54
CA LYS A 640 -13.40 9.86 8.30
C LYS A 640 -13.40 8.99 9.55
N ILE A 641 -12.35 9.06 10.37
CA ILE A 641 -12.25 8.31 11.63
C ILE A 641 -13.47 8.59 12.54
N LYS A 642 -13.90 9.86 12.59
CA LYS A 642 -15.09 10.27 13.34
C LYS A 642 -16.37 9.57 12.86
N LYS A 643 -16.51 9.40 11.55
CA LYS A 643 -17.69 8.84 10.86
C LYS A 643 -17.68 7.30 10.74
N LEU A 644 -16.63 6.61 11.21
CA LEU A 644 -16.55 5.15 11.15
C LEU A 644 -17.66 4.45 11.96
N SER A 645 -18.22 3.38 11.40
CA SER A 645 -19.11 2.47 12.15
C SER A 645 -18.34 1.69 13.22
N PHE A 646 -19.05 1.21 14.25
CA PHE A 646 -18.45 0.48 15.37
C PHE A 646 -17.55 -0.71 14.93
N GLN A 647 -18.01 -1.49 13.95
CA GLN A 647 -17.24 -2.61 13.41
C GLN A 647 -15.93 -2.13 12.73
N LYS A 648 -16.01 -1.05 11.94
CA LYS A 648 -14.85 -0.42 11.31
C LYS A 648 -13.87 0.15 12.34
N LYS A 649 -14.37 0.72 13.45
CA LYS A 649 -13.52 1.25 14.54
C LYS A 649 -12.64 0.18 15.19
N VAL A 650 -13.11 -1.06 15.32
CA VAL A 650 -12.24 -2.15 15.85
C VAL A 650 -11.16 -2.54 14.83
N VAL A 651 -11.49 -2.61 13.54
CA VAL A 651 -10.49 -2.85 12.48
C VAL A 651 -9.45 -1.73 12.44
N PHE A 652 -9.87 -0.48 12.62
CA PHE A 652 -8.98 0.68 12.76
C PHE A 652 -8.05 0.57 13.97
N LEU A 653 -8.56 0.26 15.17
CA LEU A 653 -7.72 0.12 16.37
C LEU A 653 -6.68 -1.01 16.23
N LYS A 654 -7.05 -2.12 15.61
CA LYS A 654 -6.11 -3.21 15.28
C LYS A 654 -5.04 -2.76 14.27
N LEU A 655 -5.40 -1.91 13.32
CA LEU A 655 -4.45 -1.34 12.37
C LEU A 655 -3.51 -0.32 13.05
N VAL A 656 -4.00 0.48 13.99
CA VAL A 656 -3.15 1.34 14.85
C VAL A 656 -2.12 0.49 15.61
N GLU A 657 -2.54 -0.61 16.24
CA GLU A 657 -1.64 -1.54 16.94
C GLU A 657 -0.56 -2.12 15.99
N LYS A 658 -0.95 -2.56 14.79
CA LYS A 658 -0.03 -3.03 13.73
C LYS A 658 0.96 -1.94 13.33
N SER A 659 0.47 -0.74 13.03
CA SER A 659 1.30 0.39 12.56
C SER A 659 2.24 0.93 13.64
N LEU A 660 1.92 0.78 14.92
CA LEU A 660 2.83 1.03 16.04
C LEU A 660 3.96 -0.02 16.13
N GLU A 661 3.68 -1.31 15.89
CA GLU A 661 4.73 -2.35 15.80
C GLU A 661 5.63 -2.17 14.57
N GLU A 662 5.04 -1.76 13.45
CA GLU A 662 5.74 -1.58 12.17
C GLU A 662 6.44 -0.22 12.04
N LYS A 663 6.25 0.70 13.01
CA LYS A 663 6.77 2.08 13.01
C LYS A 663 6.29 2.94 11.83
N HIS A 664 5.04 2.74 11.47
CA HIS A 664 4.23 3.67 10.66
C HIS A 664 3.45 4.66 11.55
N ILE A 665 3.40 4.40 12.86
CA ILE A 665 3.00 5.33 13.91
C ILE A 665 4.09 5.35 14.98
N GLN A 666 4.42 6.53 15.53
CA GLN A 666 5.27 6.68 16.71
C GLN A 666 4.70 7.74 17.66
N VAL A 667 4.85 7.54 18.98
CA VAL A 667 4.17 8.37 20.00
C VAL A 667 5.14 8.84 21.08
N PHE A 668 5.27 10.15 21.23
CA PHE A 668 5.97 10.83 22.31
C PHE A 668 4.96 11.49 23.25
N LEU A 669 5.18 11.43 24.56
CA LEU A 669 4.28 11.98 25.58
C LEU A 669 5.10 12.65 26.69
N HIS A 670 4.66 13.80 27.19
CA HIS A 670 5.23 14.41 28.39
C HIS A 670 4.83 13.69 29.69
N ASN A 671 3.77 12.87 29.69
CA ASN A 671 3.44 11.99 30.80
C ASN A 671 4.49 10.88 30.92
N GLN A 672 5.39 10.99 31.90
CA GLN A 672 6.51 10.08 32.11
C GLN A 672 6.09 8.62 32.35
N ASN A 673 4.97 8.37 33.04
CA ASN A 673 4.45 7.02 33.25
C ASN A 673 4.05 6.40 31.91
N ALA A 674 3.18 7.08 31.15
CA ALA A 674 2.71 6.60 29.86
C ALA A 674 3.85 6.45 28.84
N HIS A 675 4.76 7.43 28.78
CA HIS A 675 5.93 7.40 27.91
C HIS A 675 6.84 6.20 28.19
N LYS A 676 7.10 5.87 29.46
CA LYS A 676 7.86 4.67 29.83
C LYS A 676 7.24 3.40 29.26
N TYR A 677 5.92 3.24 29.38
CA TYR A 677 5.24 2.04 28.90
C TYR A 677 5.12 1.98 27.37
N LEU A 678 5.11 3.13 26.67
CA LEU A 678 5.31 3.17 25.22
C LEU A 678 6.73 2.75 24.84
N SER A 679 7.73 3.17 25.60
CA SER A 679 9.13 2.80 25.38
C SER A 679 9.39 1.31 25.65
N ASP A 680 8.78 0.72 26.68
CA ASP A 680 8.78 -0.73 26.91
C ASP A 680 8.31 -1.50 25.65
N LEU A 681 7.29 -0.97 24.96
CA LEU A 681 6.72 -1.51 23.71
C LEU A 681 7.45 -1.13 22.41
N ASN A 682 8.47 -0.25 22.44
CA ASN A 682 9.11 0.41 21.29
C ASN A 682 8.19 1.33 20.46
N TRP A 683 7.01 1.68 20.98
CA TRP A 683 6.03 2.57 20.33
C TRP A 683 6.44 4.06 20.40
N ASP A 684 7.45 4.37 21.21
CA ASP A 684 8.08 5.68 21.33
C ASP A 684 9.10 5.99 20.22
N GLY A 685 9.38 5.05 19.33
CA GLY A 685 10.41 5.18 18.30
C GLY A 685 11.83 5.35 18.86
N GLY A 686 12.08 4.98 20.12
CA GLY A 686 13.37 5.20 20.78
C GLY A 686 14.55 4.43 20.18
N MET A 687 15.75 4.79 20.61
CA MET A 687 16.96 3.97 20.42
C MET A 687 17.40 3.43 21.77
N LYS A 688 17.40 2.10 21.94
CA LYS A 688 17.73 1.43 23.20
C LYS A 688 18.54 0.16 22.95
N THR A 689 19.37 -0.22 23.91
CA THR A 689 20.05 -1.53 23.94
C THR A 689 19.21 -2.54 24.74
N LEU A 690 19.50 -3.84 24.60
CA LEU A 690 18.90 -4.86 25.45
C LEU A 690 19.69 -4.98 26.75
N SER A 691 19.01 -5.30 27.85
CA SER A 691 19.68 -5.61 29.11
C SER A 691 20.43 -6.95 29.02
N CYS A 692 21.64 -6.95 29.56
CA CYS A 692 22.49 -8.13 29.72
C CYS A 692 22.95 -8.23 31.17
N ASN A 693 22.91 -9.45 31.70
CA ASN A 693 23.40 -9.81 33.03
C ASN A 693 24.47 -10.91 32.86
N ASP A 694 25.42 -11.00 33.79
CA ASP A 694 26.42 -12.06 33.83
C ASP A 694 27.21 -12.22 32.51
N ASN A 695 27.32 -13.45 31.99
CA ASN A 695 28.04 -13.81 30.77
C ASN A 695 27.20 -13.49 29.50
N CYS A 696 26.80 -12.23 29.33
CA CYS A 696 25.90 -11.79 28.27
C CYS A 696 26.48 -10.63 27.45
N TYR A 697 26.27 -10.65 26.14
CA TYR A 697 26.56 -9.52 25.24
C TYR A 697 25.30 -9.14 24.43
N SER A 698 24.97 -7.86 24.38
CA SER A 698 23.87 -7.32 23.58
C SER A 698 24.41 -6.49 22.42
N ASP A 699 24.29 -7.02 21.21
CA ASP A 699 24.61 -6.30 19.98
C ASP A 699 23.43 -5.46 19.50
N PHE A 700 23.71 -4.24 19.04
CA PHE A 700 22.74 -3.33 18.45
C PHE A 700 23.17 -2.99 17.02
N VAL A 701 22.23 -3.08 16.09
CA VAL A 701 22.43 -2.65 14.70
C VAL A 701 21.20 -1.89 14.22
N SER A 702 21.40 -0.69 13.68
CA SER A 702 20.36 0.03 12.95
C SER A 702 20.95 0.76 11.77
N PHE A 703 20.41 0.51 10.57
CA PHE A 703 20.76 1.26 9.37
C PHE A 703 19.65 2.29 9.10
N ILE A 704 20.04 3.55 8.96
CA ILE A 704 19.15 4.71 8.86
C ILE A 704 19.56 5.55 7.65
N GLU A 705 18.63 5.77 6.73
CA GLU A 705 18.79 6.73 5.65
C GLU A 705 18.10 8.07 5.92
N THR A 706 18.50 9.08 5.17
CA THR A 706 17.80 10.35 5.02
C THR A 706 17.84 10.72 3.54
N ASN A 707 16.69 10.83 2.90
CA ASN A 707 16.57 11.33 1.55
C ASN A 707 16.85 12.84 1.55
N LEU A 708 17.81 13.27 0.72
CA LEU A 708 18.21 14.66 0.57
C LEU A 708 17.72 15.27 -0.74
N GLY A 709 17.36 14.44 -1.73
CA GLY A 709 16.78 14.88 -2.99
C GLY A 709 16.84 13.84 -4.11
N GLY A 710 16.17 14.18 -5.21
CA GLY A 710 16.14 13.38 -6.44
C GLY A 710 14.97 12.40 -6.47
N ALA A 711 15.24 11.10 -6.42
CA ALA A 711 14.24 10.05 -6.42
C ALA A 711 13.56 9.89 -5.04
N GLY A 712 12.31 9.43 -5.04
CA GLY A 712 11.64 8.99 -3.80
C GLY A 712 12.25 7.70 -3.26
N SER A 713 12.41 7.60 -1.94
CA SER A 713 13.04 6.48 -1.24
C SER A 713 12.38 5.13 -1.52
N ARG A 714 11.08 5.10 -1.86
CA ARG A 714 10.38 3.87 -2.24
C ARG A 714 10.71 3.36 -3.64
N LYS A 715 11.47 4.13 -4.44
CA LYS A 715 12.07 3.67 -5.70
C LYS A 715 13.47 3.09 -5.53
N ILE A 716 14.03 3.19 -4.33
CA ILE A 716 15.32 2.56 -3.98
C ILE A 716 15.03 1.22 -3.33
N ASN A 717 15.64 0.18 -3.87
CA ASN A 717 15.64 -1.16 -3.33
C ASN A 717 16.80 -1.29 -2.32
N ARG A 718 16.56 -1.97 -1.19
CA ARG A 718 17.53 -2.19 -0.11
C ARG A 718 17.55 -3.66 0.28
N GLU A 719 18.73 -4.23 0.44
CA GLU A 719 18.93 -5.53 1.11
C GLU A 719 20.12 -5.40 2.06
N PHE A 720 19.99 -6.03 3.24
CA PHE A 720 21.03 -6.03 4.26
C PHE A 720 21.50 -7.44 4.61
N GLN A 721 22.80 -7.67 4.67
CA GLN A 721 23.36 -8.95 5.14
C GLN A 721 24.35 -8.70 6.27
N LEU A 722 24.07 -9.19 7.47
CA LEU A 722 24.92 -9.06 8.65
C LEU A 722 25.57 -10.40 9.00
N SER A 723 26.90 -10.44 8.94
CA SER A 723 27.70 -11.55 9.48
C SER A 723 28.34 -11.14 10.80
N VAL A 724 28.12 -11.92 11.86
CA VAL A 724 28.75 -11.76 13.18
C VAL A 724 29.64 -12.98 13.43
N SER A 725 30.87 -12.76 13.90
CA SER A 725 31.81 -13.80 14.32
C SER A 725 32.10 -13.62 15.80
N LEU A 726 31.66 -14.58 16.62
CA LEU A 726 31.89 -14.62 18.06
C LEU A 726 33.24 -15.31 18.32
N GLU A 727 34.27 -14.51 18.66
CA GLU A 727 35.60 -14.99 19.04
C GLU A 727 35.86 -14.66 20.53
N GLU A 728 36.87 -15.31 21.13
CA GLU A 728 37.22 -15.02 22.53
C GLU A 728 37.69 -13.56 22.65
N ARG A 729 37.06 -12.82 23.57
CA ARG A 729 37.31 -11.38 23.87
C ARG A 729 37.01 -10.38 22.73
N LEU A 730 36.70 -10.84 21.52
CA LEU A 730 36.47 -10.00 20.35
C LEU A 730 35.27 -10.49 19.54
N ILE A 731 34.37 -9.59 19.17
CA ILE A 731 33.30 -9.88 18.22
C ILE A 731 33.55 -9.08 16.94
N LYS A 732 33.70 -9.77 15.81
CA LYS A 732 33.90 -9.15 14.49
C LYS A 732 32.60 -9.16 13.71
N ARG A 733 32.28 -8.06 13.03
CA ARG A 733 31.04 -7.89 12.27
C ARG A 733 31.34 -7.40 10.87
N THR A 734 30.59 -7.91 9.91
CA THR A 734 30.59 -7.43 8.52
C THR A 734 29.16 -7.24 8.08
N PHE A 735 28.82 -6.01 7.69
CA PHE A 735 27.50 -5.65 7.18
C PHE A 735 27.64 -5.31 5.71
N PHE A 736 26.86 -5.97 4.86
CA PHE A 736 26.67 -5.59 3.47
C PHE A 736 25.35 -4.87 3.30
N LEU A 737 25.41 -3.79 2.55
CA LEU A 737 24.30 -2.97 2.13
C LEU A 737 24.23 -3.03 0.61
N PHE A 738 23.15 -3.57 0.07
CA PHE A 738 22.89 -3.57 -1.36
C PHE A 738 21.83 -2.51 -1.66
N LEU A 739 22.14 -1.62 -2.61
CA LEU A 739 21.28 -0.54 -3.06
C LEU A 739 21.04 -0.68 -4.57
N GLU A 740 19.80 -0.49 -5.00
CA GLU A 740 19.40 -0.48 -6.40
C GLU A 740 18.43 0.70 -6.63
N ASN A 741 18.80 1.67 -7.45
CA ASN A 741 17.93 2.78 -7.80
C ASN A 741 17.06 2.44 -9.02
N LYS A 742 15.80 2.04 -8.81
CA LYS A 742 14.88 1.67 -9.91
C LYS A 742 14.27 2.87 -10.64
N SER A 743 14.61 4.10 -10.28
CA SER A 743 14.03 5.30 -10.89
C SER A 743 14.85 5.84 -12.08
N ASP A 744 14.25 6.79 -12.78
CA ASP A 744 14.85 7.61 -13.84
C ASP A 744 15.59 8.86 -13.30
N LYS A 745 15.48 9.14 -11.99
CA LYS A 745 16.17 10.24 -11.29
C LYS A 745 17.38 9.70 -10.51
N GLY A 746 18.39 10.53 -10.29
CA GLY A 746 19.42 10.22 -9.28
C GLY A 746 18.82 10.25 -7.87
N TYR A 747 19.42 9.55 -6.92
CA TYR A 747 19.03 9.58 -5.51
C TYR A 747 20.20 10.06 -4.66
N GLN A 748 19.97 11.11 -3.87
CA GLN A 748 20.96 11.66 -2.95
C GLN A 748 20.52 11.38 -1.52
N GLY A 749 21.36 10.67 -0.76
CA GLY A 749 21.04 10.26 0.60
C GLY A 749 22.20 10.41 1.56
N TYR A 750 21.89 10.76 2.81
CA TYR A 750 22.81 10.60 3.93
C TYR A 750 22.45 9.31 4.68
N PHE A 751 23.40 8.38 4.72
CA PHE A 751 23.22 7.04 5.26
C PHE A 751 24.04 6.88 6.53
N ARG A 752 23.47 6.20 7.53
CA ARG A 752 24.05 6.03 8.86
C ARG A 752 23.91 4.60 9.35
N LEU A 753 25.01 4.02 9.82
CA LEU A 753 25.02 2.75 10.55
C LEU A 753 25.29 3.02 12.03
N PHE A 754 24.33 2.65 12.88
CA PHE A 754 24.41 2.77 14.34
C PHE A 754 24.71 1.42 14.98
N VAL A 755 25.70 1.39 15.88
CA VAL A 755 26.16 0.18 16.59
C VAL A 755 26.59 0.51 18.03
N ASN A 756 26.98 -0.52 18.79
CA ASN A 756 27.51 -0.38 20.15
C ASN A 756 28.68 0.64 20.25
N PRO A 757 28.74 1.45 21.33
CA PRO A 757 29.66 2.59 21.44
C PRO A 757 31.14 2.22 21.44
N ASP A 758 31.51 1.01 21.86
CA ASP A 758 32.89 0.49 21.92
C ASP A 758 33.46 0.10 20.54
N SER A 759 32.63 0.02 19.50
CA SER A 759 33.00 -0.51 18.17
C SER A 759 34.16 0.23 17.47
N GLY A 760 35.20 -0.49 17.02
CA GLY A 760 36.24 0.03 16.12
C GLY A 760 35.87 -0.20 14.66
N PHE A 761 35.74 0.86 13.85
CA PHE A 761 35.28 0.77 12.45
C PHE A 761 36.42 0.88 11.42
N GLY A 762 36.48 -0.10 10.51
CA GLY A 762 37.23 -0.01 9.26
C GLY A 762 36.66 1.02 8.27
N GLN A 763 37.29 1.17 7.10
CA GLN A 763 36.76 1.99 6.01
C GLN A 763 35.51 1.34 5.39
N ILE A 764 34.66 2.15 4.74
CA ILE A 764 33.50 1.64 3.98
C ILE A 764 34.01 1.24 2.60
N GLU A 765 34.04 -0.05 2.31
CA GLU A 765 34.51 -0.62 1.04
C GLU A 765 33.35 -0.66 0.03
N VAL A 766 33.54 -0.05 -1.15
CA VAL A 766 32.62 -0.22 -2.28
C VAL A 766 32.97 -1.53 -2.96
N VAL A 767 32.00 -2.43 -3.08
CA VAL A 767 32.19 -3.76 -3.65
C VAL A 767 32.12 -3.65 -5.18
N GLY A 768 33.22 -3.98 -5.85
CA GLY A 768 33.39 -3.97 -7.30
C GLY A 768 34.75 -4.54 -7.71
N GLU A 769 35.08 -4.48 -9.00
CA GLU A 769 36.34 -5.03 -9.54
C GLU A 769 37.59 -4.33 -8.99
N ALA A 770 37.50 -3.02 -8.71
CA ALA A 770 38.54 -2.23 -8.08
C ALA A 770 38.11 -1.83 -6.66
N LYS A 771 38.99 -2.08 -5.67
CA LYS A 771 38.77 -1.61 -4.29
C LYS A 771 38.77 -0.09 -4.23
N SER A 772 37.65 0.48 -3.84
CA SER A 772 37.50 1.90 -3.53
C SER A 772 36.78 2.08 -2.20
N PHE A 773 36.97 3.24 -1.57
CA PHE A 773 36.49 3.51 -0.22
C PHE A 773 35.72 4.84 -0.19
N LEU A 774 34.62 4.88 0.55
CA LEU A 774 33.85 6.11 0.75
C LEU A 774 34.38 6.92 1.96
N PRO A 775 34.38 8.27 1.87
CA PRO A 775 34.61 9.11 3.03
C PRO A 775 33.51 8.87 4.06
N LYS A 776 33.89 8.74 5.33
CA LYS A 776 32.99 8.50 6.45
C LYS A 776 33.20 9.53 7.55
N ASN A 777 32.11 9.88 8.22
CA ASN A 777 32.12 10.60 9.48
C ASN A 777 31.80 9.60 10.59
N VAL A 778 32.53 9.63 11.72
CA VAL A 778 32.30 8.73 12.86
C VAL A 778 32.01 9.57 14.09
N PHE A 779 30.87 9.33 14.75
CA PHE A 779 30.42 10.08 15.91
C PHE A 779 30.02 9.16 17.06
N ALA A 780 30.11 9.66 18.29
CA ALA A 780 29.34 9.14 19.41
C ALA A 780 27.99 9.87 19.42
N SER A 781 26.88 9.13 19.41
CA SER A 781 25.53 9.67 19.26
C SER A 781 24.56 8.89 20.15
N GLY A 782 23.95 9.54 21.16
CA GLY A 782 22.91 8.94 22.01
C GLY A 782 23.31 7.66 22.78
N GLY A 783 24.60 7.45 23.07
CA GLY A 783 25.11 6.20 23.66
C GLY A 783 25.49 5.11 22.66
N PHE A 784 25.36 5.38 21.36
CA PHE A 784 25.78 4.53 20.25
C PHE A 784 27.00 5.14 19.53
N LYS A 785 27.63 4.34 18.66
CA LYS A 785 28.57 4.84 17.66
C LYS A 785 27.90 4.86 16.30
N GLU A 786 27.94 6.02 15.65
CA GLU A 786 27.39 6.29 14.34
C GLU A 786 28.51 6.33 13.30
N VAL A 787 28.31 5.67 12.15
CA VAL A 787 29.10 5.91 10.93
C VAL A 787 28.18 6.46 9.85
N GLY A 788 28.35 7.75 9.55
CA GLY A 788 27.57 8.47 8.56
C GLY A 788 28.36 8.76 7.28
N PHE A 789 27.69 8.70 6.12
CA PHE A 789 28.27 9.04 4.82
C PHE A 789 27.19 9.57 3.86
N PHE A 790 27.60 10.48 2.98
CA PHE A 790 26.78 10.92 1.85
C PHE A 790 27.00 9.98 0.66
N LEU A 791 25.94 9.63 -0.05
CA LEU A 791 26.00 8.84 -1.27
C LEU A 791 25.00 9.35 -2.30
N GLU A 792 25.48 9.44 -3.55
CA GLU A 792 24.64 9.58 -4.73
C GLU A 792 24.55 8.23 -5.47
N LEU A 793 23.33 7.86 -5.85
CA LEU A 793 23.03 6.72 -6.73
C LEU A 793 22.49 7.27 -8.06
N LEU A 794 23.13 6.90 -9.16
CA LEU A 794 22.67 7.28 -10.50
C LEU A 794 21.36 6.52 -10.86
N PRO A 795 20.58 7.00 -11.86
CA PRO A 795 19.43 6.26 -12.36
C PRO A 795 19.81 4.83 -12.79
N GLN A 796 19.03 3.83 -12.39
CA GLN A 796 19.29 2.39 -12.66
C GLN A 796 20.61 1.85 -12.10
N GLU A 797 21.31 2.58 -11.23
CA GLU A 797 22.56 2.11 -10.61
C GLU A 797 22.29 1.06 -9.52
N THR A 798 23.11 0.00 -9.50
CA THR A 798 23.26 -0.89 -8.36
C THR A 798 24.61 -0.65 -7.67
N LYS A 799 24.62 -0.63 -6.34
CA LYS A 799 25.83 -0.37 -5.55
C LYS A 799 25.80 -1.21 -4.28
N ALA A 800 26.89 -1.93 -4.03
CA ALA A 800 27.06 -2.74 -2.83
C ALA A 800 28.16 -2.13 -1.95
N LEU A 801 27.84 -1.88 -0.68
CA LEU A 801 28.75 -1.30 0.31
C LEU A 801 28.99 -2.27 1.45
N LYS A 802 30.24 -2.39 1.88
CA LYS A 802 30.66 -3.28 2.96
C LYS A 802 31.25 -2.47 4.10
N PHE A 803 30.71 -2.71 5.29
CA PHE A 803 31.15 -2.15 6.56
C PHE A 803 31.77 -3.27 7.38
N SER A 804 32.87 -2.98 8.06
CA SER A 804 33.47 -3.92 9.00
C SER A 804 33.83 -3.21 10.29
N TRP A 805 33.44 -3.79 11.41
CA TRP A 805 33.79 -3.29 12.74
C TRP A 805 33.97 -4.44 13.72
N GLU A 806 34.72 -4.16 14.77
CA GLU A 806 34.97 -5.09 15.85
C GLU A 806 34.67 -4.42 17.20
N GLY A 807 34.23 -5.20 18.18
CA GLY A 807 33.93 -4.73 19.52
C GLY A 807 34.50 -5.71 20.54
N SER A 808 35.04 -5.18 21.63
CA SER A 808 35.50 -5.99 22.76
C SER A 808 34.32 -6.73 23.38
N THR A 809 34.55 -7.93 23.90
CA THR A 809 33.53 -8.65 24.68
C THR A 809 34.11 -9.28 25.94
N SER A 810 33.30 -9.33 26.99
CA SER A 810 33.59 -10.08 28.22
C SER A 810 33.06 -11.51 28.18
N LEU A 811 32.52 -11.97 27.04
CA LEU A 811 31.99 -13.33 26.90
C LEU A 811 33.08 -14.38 27.15
N ILE A 812 32.73 -15.36 27.98
CA ILE A 812 33.52 -16.55 28.30
C ILE A 812 32.77 -17.74 27.71
N PHE A 813 33.37 -18.43 26.74
CA PHE A 813 32.73 -19.56 26.06
C PHE A 813 32.75 -20.87 26.87
N ASP A 814 33.67 -20.99 27.84
CA ASP A 814 33.75 -22.13 28.77
C ASP A 814 32.75 -22.05 29.94
N LYS A 815 31.71 -21.20 29.83
CA LYS A 815 30.64 -21.03 30.82
C LYS A 815 29.31 -20.80 30.11
N GLU A 816 28.19 -21.19 30.73
CA GLU A 816 26.85 -20.81 30.23
C GLU A 816 26.76 -19.29 30.00
N GLY A 817 26.19 -18.90 28.86
CA GLY A 817 26.17 -17.51 28.43
C GLY A 817 25.17 -17.23 27.32
N GLU A 818 25.04 -15.94 26.99
CA GLU A 818 24.02 -15.44 26.07
C GLU A 818 24.58 -14.36 25.12
N TYR A 819 24.26 -14.47 23.83
CA TYR A 819 24.46 -13.41 22.86
C TYR A 819 23.10 -12.94 22.35
N LYS A 820 22.77 -11.67 22.57
CA LYS A 820 21.55 -11.03 22.07
C LYS A 820 21.90 -10.14 20.90
N ILE A 821 21.00 -10.06 19.92
CA ILE A 821 21.03 -9.05 18.87
C ILE A 821 19.70 -8.32 18.79
N PHE A 822 19.76 -6.99 18.77
CA PHE A 822 18.66 -6.11 18.42
C PHE A 822 18.97 -5.43 17.09
N TRP A 823 18.23 -5.81 16.05
CA TRP A 823 18.23 -5.12 14.78
C TRP A 823 17.02 -4.19 14.71
N ARG A 824 17.26 -2.89 14.89
CA ARG A 824 16.22 -1.86 14.88
C ARG A 824 15.89 -1.44 13.45
N LYS A 825 14.63 -1.60 13.06
CA LYS A 825 14.04 -1.14 11.79
C LYS A 825 13.93 0.40 11.79
N GLN A 826 14.16 0.99 10.62
CA GLN A 826 13.85 2.39 10.34
C GLN A 826 12.33 2.61 10.22
N ALA A 827 11.81 3.64 10.89
CA ALA A 827 10.42 4.08 10.74
C ALA A 827 10.16 4.52 9.28
N GLY A 828 8.93 4.43 8.78
CA GLY A 828 8.59 4.83 7.40
C GLY A 828 8.82 3.76 6.33
N ASN A 829 9.92 2.98 6.38
CA ASN A 829 10.12 1.86 5.46
C ASN A 829 9.01 0.82 5.62
N ASP A 830 8.49 0.21 4.55
CA ASP A 830 7.49 -0.87 4.70
C ASP A 830 8.17 -2.18 5.11
N GLU A 831 8.99 -2.73 4.22
CA GLU A 831 9.62 -4.03 4.35
C GLU A 831 11.05 -3.99 3.79
N THR A 832 11.98 -4.77 4.35
CA THR A 832 13.38 -4.80 3.87
C THR A 832 13.97 -6.20 4.02
N PRO A 833 14.42 -6.87 2.94
CA PRO A 833 15.13 -8.14 3.02
C PRO A 833 16.35 -8.07 3.93
N VAL A 834 16.45 -9.02 4.87
CA VAL A 834 17.57 -9.16 5.79
C VAL A 834 18.05 -10.61 5.91
N GLU A 835 19.37 -10.77 5.92
CA GLU A 835 20.07 -12.00 6.26
C GLU A 835 20.96 -11.77 7.49
N LEU A 836 20.83 -12.64 8.49
CA LEU A 836 21.69 -12.68 9.67
C LEU A 836 22.44 -14.02 9.71
N ASN A 837 23.77 -13.94 9.73
CA ASN A 837 24.68 -15.07 9.84
C ASN A 837 25.50 -14.96 11.14
N LEU A 838 25.21 -15.80 12.14
CA LEU A 838 26.00 -15.91 13.35
C LEU A 838 27.00 -17.07 13.22
N LYS A 839 28.30 -16.75 13.24
CA LYS A 839 29.42 -17.70 13.29
C LYS A 839 29.87 -17.84 14.74
N VAL A 840 29.93 -19.09 15.19
CA VAL A 840 30.22 -19.46 16.57
C VAL A 840 31.43 -20.39 16.58
N SER A 841 32.18 -20.47 17.68
CA SER A 841 33.24 -21.48 17.84
C SER A 841 32.66 -22.90 17.80
N SER A 842 33.28 -23.82 17.06
CA SER A 842 32.84 -25.22 16.94
C SER A 842 32.89 -26.02 18.25
N LYS A 843 33.49 -25.46 19.31
CA LYS A 843 33.50 -26.02 20.66
C LYS A 843 32.18 -25.81 21.41
N LEU A 844 31.35 -24.86 21.01
CA LEU A 844 30.17 -24.43 21.77
C LEU A 844 28.93 -25.28 21.47
N ARG A 845 28.26 -25.74 22.53
CA ARG A 845 26.95 -26.38 22.46
C ARG A 845 25.85 -25.33 22.62
N VAL A 846 25.28 -24.94 21.49
CA VAL A 846 24.31 -23.85 21.40
C VAL A 846 22.88 -24.38 21.42
N GLY A 847 22.03 -23.79 22.26
CA GLY A 847 20.58 -23.97 22.27
C GLY A 847 19.90 -22.65 21.90
N ASP A 848 19.13 -22.64 20.82
CA ASP A 848 18.37 -21.45 20.41
C ASP A 848 17.01 -21.39 21.11
N LYS A 849 16.59 -20.19 21.53
CA LYS A 849 15.22 -19.89 21.98
C LYS A 849 14.37 -19.18 20.90
N THR A 850 14.96 -18.90 19.74
CA THR A 850 14.40 -18.08 18.67
C THR A 850 14.44 -18.81 17.31
N ASN A 851 14.25 -18.08 16.21
CA ASN A 851 13.97 -18.65 14.88
C ASN A 851 15.24 -18.95 14.05
N LEU A 852 16.44 -19.02 14.64
CA LEU A 852 17.64 -19.27 13.86
C LEU A 852 17.70 -20.75 13.47
N SER A 853 18.03 -21.03 12.20
CA SER A 853 18.26 -22.39 11.74
C SER A 853 19.76 -22.66 11.68
N LEU A 854 20.19 -23.82 12.18
CA LEU A 854 21.54 -24.31 11.92
C LEU A 854 21.64 -24.65 10.42
N THR A 855 22.39 -23.86 9.66
CA THR A 855 22.48 -24.02 8.20
C THR A 855 23.69 -24.86 7.78
N ARG A 856 24.79 -24.76 8.53
CA ARG A 856 26.02 -25.56 8.44
C ARG A 856 26.67 -25.67 9.83
N GLU A 857 27.65 -26.56 10.01
CA GLU A 857 28.39 -26.65 11.28
C GLU A 857 28.90 -25.28 11.73
N SER A 858 28.57 -24.89 12.96
CA SER A 858 28.96 -23.62 13.60
C SER A 858 28.43 -22.34 12.92
N LEU A 859 27.45 -22.45 12.01
CA LEU A 859 26.79 -21.32 11.33
C LEU A 859 25.27 -21.35 11.53
N TYR A 860 24.75 -20.33 12.19
CA TYR A 860 23.32 -20.11 12.40
C TYR A 860 22.83 -19.00 11.47
N GLY A 861 21.87 -19.32 10.61
CA GLY A 861 21.33 -18.43 9.57
C GLY A 861 19.87 -18.09 9.81
N TYR A 862 19.50 -16.83 9.54
CA TYR A 862 18.13 -16.35 9.55
C TYR A 862 17.89 -15.37 8.39
N ASN A 863 17.04 -15.78 7.45
CA ASN A 863 16.67 -15.01 6.27
C ASN A 863 15.19 -14.64 6.37
N THR A 864 14.89 -13.34 6.31
CA THR A 864 13.51 -12.84 6.46
C THR A 864 13.33 -11.47 5.80
N VAL A 865 12.16 -10.87 6.00
CA VAL A 865 11.89 -9.47 5.70
C VAL A 865 11.64 -8.69 7.00
N LEU A 866 12.40 -7.62 7.22
CA LEU A 866 12.35 -6.77 8.41
C LEU A 866 11.17 -5.80 8.33
N ILE A 867 9.98 -6.27 8.70
CA ILE A 867 8.73 -5.51 8.76
C ILE A 867 8.55 -4.80 10.12
N LYS A 868 9.17 -5.33 11.17
CA LYS A 868 9.26 -4.72 12.51
C LYS A 868 10.65 -4.92 13.11
N ASP A 869 10.89 -4.32 14.26
CA ASP A 869 12.12 -4.54 15.04
C ASP A 869 12.37 -6.03 15.30
N PHE A 870 13.61 -6.48 15.04
CA PHE A 870 14.00 -7.88 15.17
C PHE A 870 14.90 -8.08 16.40
N PHE A 871 14.57 -9.11 17.17
CA PHE A 871 15.27 -9.51 18.38
C PHE A 871 15.55 -11.02 18.32
N SER A 872 16.77 -11.42 18.62
CA SER A 872 17.14 -12.83 18.75
C SER A 872 18.17 -13.03 19.88
N SER A 873 18.12 -14.18 20.53
CA SER A 873 19.00 -14.55 21.63
C SER A 873 19.53 -15.98 21.45
N LEU A 874 20.86 -16.08 21.42
CA LEU A 874 21.61 -17.31 21.28
C LEU A 874 22.16 -17.70 22.66
N HIS A 875 21.78 -18.86 23.19
CA HIS A 875 22.32 -19.38 24.45
C HIS A 875 23.28 -20.54 24.19
N TRP A 876 24.31 -20.69 25.00
CA TRP A 876 25.16 -21.89 25.01
C TRP A 876 25.34 -22.43 26.42
N LYS A 877 25.63 -23.73 26.52
CA LYS A 877 25.93 -24.44 27.77
C LYS A 877 27.24 -25.21 27.61
N GLU A 878 27.84 -25.59 28.75
CA GLU A 878 28.99 -26.49 28.84
C GLU A 878 28.71 -27.88 28.20
#